data_AF-A0A6C0KRY6-F1
#
_entry.id   AF-A0A6C0KRY6-F1
#
_cell.length_a   1.000
_cell.length_b   1.000
_cell.length_c   1.000
_cell.angle_alpha   90.00
_cell.angle_beta   90.00
_cell.angle_gamma   90.00
#
_symmetry.space_group_name_H-M   'P 1'
#
loop_
_entity.id
_entity.type
_entity.pdbx_description
1 polymer ?
#
loop_
_entity_poly.entity_id
_entity_poly.type
_entity_poly.pdbx_seq_one_letter_code
_entity_poly.pdbx_strand_id
1 'polypeptide(L)'
;MYRPASKQEPVRAVFFSERNYRTLQTVLIQDFEARNGSPLNDQQLDRLDKTLNHYCTQVYEKQGEKPLSILNKEVLGTCAKDFSQYLQRKEVTKNANPVKNVMDNNLFQETSQRFERLTQERNEVKALPSSTPDFRISLTEDSPPAAELFELAKKKREMEMLHSQNSELAKADAGLQNRVQADSIFRSQQDQQNRNTELALVQRAQNMAPRPPMSDMPLMVLPDRRDLLVGAVGSFDGMNPRDLGQANGNPTTINPTLSSPIINNLPQNNIIREESVISYREVENNLFIYSADRDWLRNSKENRYNFTVNFDPAANGQSFGPTLAAQQKFKNIVRIEFIKAIMPGEGLHVSVNRNIQGTTTGYQDNILNLPYISLRVAELENNNYGTDNFLDRSFSVLQYDAQWISDYSTQGTQTRGFLAMIPKFMKCQKEYYPTPLATLQKMSIDLRRPNGELVSTSPDTFDIGGIIAPQSGSTYGTTFPFNVQLATANQYNVLVPAASGDPANFYINTQKYFSKFEACVGDRIQISGYNYSDAALNDPTYGQNLRAFCNWINRPEGHIIVSSAFSNTSTTLKDGFNDVGYANFIVIQAPYQDPTTGSVLLNSFGTTFGATLNAFGIGLQSPCRLINLNKQLNLVFRIITREMDSLPQLRPDNNY
;
A
#
# COMPACT_ATOMS: atom_id res chain seq x y z
N MET A 1 -95.94 5.93 -9.27
CA MET A 1 -94.60 6.47 -8.93
C MET A 1 -93.59 5.87 -9.88
N TYR A 2 -93.35 6.55 -11.00
CA TYR A 2 -92.36 6.15 -12.02
C TYR A 2 -90.98 6.63 -11.54
N ARG A 3 -90.10 5.70 -11.16
CA ARG A 3 -88.69 6.01 -10.91
C ARG A 3 -87.99 5.99 -12.28
N PRO A 4 -87.48 7.11 -12.81
CA PRO A 4 -86.86 7.11 -14.12
C PRO A 4 -85.59 6.26 -14.11
N ALA A 5 -85.41 5.43 -15.12
CA ALA A 5 -84.19 4.67 -15.34
C ALA A 5 -83.01 5.65 -15.51
N SER A 6 -82.03 5.59 -14.61
CA SER A 6 -80.81 6.38 -14.73
C SER A 6 -80.09 5.98 -16.02
N LYS A 7 -80.01 6.89 -16.99
CA LYS A 7 -79.07 6.77 -18.11
C LYS A 7 -77.68 6.55 -17.51
N GLN A 8 -77.04 5.42 -17.81
CA GLN A 8 -75.62 5.22 -17.46
C GLN A 8 -74.82 6.24 -18.27
N GLU A 9 -74.33 7.28 -17.62
CA GLU A 9 -73.40 8.22 -18.25
C GLU A 9 -72.10 7.46 -18.60
N PRO A 10 -71.52 7.71 -19.79
CA PRO A 10 -70.29 7.05 -20.19
C PRO A 10 -69.20 7.35 -19.16
N VAL A 11 -68.42 6.33 -18.78
CA VAL A 11 -67.37 6.42 -17.73
C VAL A 11 -66.42 7.59 -17.98
N ARG A 12 -66.17 7.90 -19.26
CA ARG A 12 -65.41 9.08 -19.69
C ARG A 12 -66.01 10.39 -19.17
N ALA A 13 -67.31 10.60 -19.34
CA ALA A 13 -67.98 11.83 -18.93
C ALA A 13 -67.98 11.99 -17.40
N VAL A 14 -68.11 10.89 -16.67
CA VAL A 14 -68.08 10.90 -15.21
C VAL A 14 -66.66 11.10 -14.68
N PHE A 15 -65.65 10.50 -15.30
CA PHE A 15 -64.26 10.60 -14.88
C PHE A 15 -63.68 12.01 -15.09
N PHE A 16 -63.97 12.63 -16.24
CA PHE A 16 -63.59 14.03 -16.53
C PHE A 16 -64.59 15.06 -15.98
N SER A 17 -65.59 14.63 -15.19
CA SER A 17 -66.52 15.57 -14.58
C SER A 17 -65.82 16.49 -13.59
N GLU A 18 -66.24 17.75 -13.53
CA GLU A 18 -65.69 18.72 -12.58
C GLU A 18 -65.85 18.24 -11.12
N ARG A 19 -66.92 17.50 -10.84
CA ARG A 19 -67.18 16.92 -9.52
C ARG A 19 -66.13 15.87 -9.13
N ASN A 20 -65.80 14.96 -10.05
CA ASN A 20 -64.77 13.95 -9.81
C ASN A 20 -63.40 14.61 -9.66
N TYR A 21 -63.07 15.57 -10.54
CA TYR A 21 -61.83 16.32 -10.50
C TYR A 21 -61.61 17.04 -9.17
N ARG A 22 -62.61 17.80 -8.69
CA ARG A 22 -62.55 18.47 -7.38
C ARG A 22 -62.38 17.48 -6.22
N THR A 23 -63.02 16.31 -6.30
CA THR A 23 -62.88 15.27 -5.27
C THR A 23 -61.43 14.76 -5.20
N LEU A 24 -60.81 14.48 -6.36
CA LEU A 24 -59.41 14.05 -6.42
C LEU A 24 -58.45 15.14 -5.92
N GLN A 25 -58.71 16.39 -6.28
CA GLN A 25 -57.93 17.54 -5.84
C GLN A 25 -58.00 17.73 -4.32
N THR A 26 -59.20 17.68 -3.72
CA THR A 26 -59.37 17.78 -2.27
C THR A 26 -58.66 16.65 -1.53
N VAL A 27 -58.75 15.42 -2.03
CA VAL A 27 -58.07 14.26 -1.42
C VAL A 27 -56.55 14.43 -1.46
N LEU A 28 -55.98 14.89 -2.59
CA LEU A 28 -54.54 15.13 -2.70
C LEU A 28 -54.07 16.27 -1.80
N ILE A 29 -54.81 17.37 -1.73
CA ILE A 29 -54.47 18.50 -0.85
C ILE A 29 -54.46 18.03 0.61
N GLN A 30 -55.52 17.34 1.06
CA GLN A 30 -55.60 16.83 2.43
C GLN A 30 -54.47 15.83 2.76
N ASP A 31 -54.14 14.93 1.84
CA ASP A 31 -53.03 13.96 2.03
C ASP A 31 -51.68 14.68 2.16
N PHE A 32 -51.42 15.71 1.35
CA PHE A 32 -50.15 16.44 1.41
C PHE A 32 -50.04 17.40 2.60
N GLU A 33 -51.13 18.04 3.00
CA GLU A 33 -51.15 18.88 4.21
C GLU A 33 -50.98 18.02 5.48
N ALA A 34 -51.59 16.83 5.52
CA ALA A 34 -51.40 15.88 6.61
C ALA A 34 -49.96 15.36 6.70
N ARG A 35 -49.30 15.11 5.56
CA ARG A 35 -47.91 14.62 5.53
C ARG A 35 -46.88 15.70 5.83
N ASN A 36 -47.11 16.93 5.38
CA ASN A 36 -46.14 18.02 5.50
C ASN A 36 -46.38 18.92 6.71
N GLY A 37 -47.46 18.72 7.47
CA GLY A 37 -47.78 19.47 8.69
C GLY A 37 -48.01 20.98 8.47
N SER A 38 -48.18 21.41 7.21
CA SER A 38 -48.32 22.81 6.82
C SER A 38 -49.22 22.94 5.58
N PRO A 39 -50.00 24.04 5.45
CA PRO A 39 -50.85 24.26 4.30
C PRO A 39 -50.03 24.47 3.02
N LEU A 40 -50.55 24.00 1.89
CA LEU A 40 -49.89 24.17 0.59
C LEU A 40 -49.99 25.63 0.12
N ASN A 41 -48.89 26.17 -0.42
CA ASN A 41 -48.84 27.52 -0.98
C ASN A 41 -49.54 27.60 -2.35
N ASP A 42 -50.01 28.78 -2.76
CA ASP A 42 -50.77 29.01 -4.02
C ASP A 42 -50.04 28.49 -5.27
N GLN A 43 -48.72 28.64 -5.34
CA GLN A 43 -47.92 28.10 -6.45
C GLN A 43 -47.84 26.57 -6.44
N GLN A 44 -47.89 25.94 -5.26
CA GLN A 44 -47.93 24.48 -5.12
C GLN A 44 -49.29 23.95 -5.51
N LEU A 45 -50.37 24.67 -5.18
CA LEU A 45 -51.73 24.33 -5.57
C LEU A 45 -51.93 24.43 -7.09
N ASP A 46 -51.47 25.50 -7.75
CA ASP A 46 -51.53 25.63 -9.22
C ASP A 46 -50.73 24.53 -9.93
N ARG A 47 -49.57 24.14 -9.37
CA ARG A 47 -48.78 23.04 -9.92
C ARG A 47 -49.50 21.70 -9.74
N LEU A 48 -50.08 21.45 -8.56
CA LEU A 48 -50.82 20.23 -8.27
C LEU A 48 -52.02 20.07 -9.22
N ASP A 49 -52.72 21.16 -9.50
CA ASP A 49 -53.83 21.21 -10.43
C ASP A 49 -53.39 20.82 -11.86
N LYS A 50 -52.31 21.43 -12.35
CA LYS A 50 -51.74 21.07 -13.67
C LYS A 50 -51.29 19.62 -13.75
N THR A 51 -50.67 19.09 -12.70
CA THR A 51 -50.26 17.67 -12.66
C THR A 51 -51.46 16.73 -12.62
N LEU A 52 -52.49 17.07 -11.84
CA LEU A 52 -53.72 16.28 -11.77
C LEU A 52 -54.41 16.21 -13.13
N ASN A 53 -54.55 17.34 -13.82
CA ASN A 53 -55.16 17.39 -15.15
C ASN A 53 -54.37 16.56 -16.18
N HIS A 54 -53.03 16.66 -16.15
CA HIS A 54 -52.17 15.86 -17.01
C HIS A 54 -52.35 14.35 -16.77
N TYR A 55 -52.30 13.91 -15.51
CA TYR A 55 -52.44 12.48 -15.19
C TYR A 55 -53.85 11.95 -15.34
N CYS A 56 -54.90 12.76 -15.14
CA CYS A 56 -56.27 12.38 -15.51
C CYS A 56 -56.34 12.00 -16.99
N THR A 57 -55.80 12.85 -17.87
CA THR A 57 -55.81 12.59 -19.32
C THR A 57 -54.98 11.35 -19.67
N GLN A 58 -53.76 11.26 -19.14
CA GLN A 58 -52.82 10.18 -19.47
C GLN A 58 -53.25 8.81 -18.93
N VAL A 59 -53.81 8.75 -17.73
CA VAL A 59 -54.34 7.50 -17.14
C VAL A 59 -55.50 6.99 -17.97
N TYR A 60 -56.41 7.88 -18.39
CA TYR A 60 -57.54 7.50 -19.23
C TYR A 60 -57.09 7.01 -20.62
N GLU A 61 -56.12 7.69 -21.26
CA GLU A 61 -55.55 7.25 -22.53
C GLU A 61 -54.91 5.85 -22.46
N LYS A 62 -54.25 5.52 -21.34
CA LYS A 62 -53.58 4.23 -21.16
C LYS A 62 -54.50 3.12 -20.71
N GLN A 63 -55.48 3.41 -19.86
CA GLN A 63 -56.32 2.39 -19.23
C GLN A 63 -57.68 2.21 -19.89
N GLY A 64 -58.14 3.18 -20.67
CA GLY A 64 -59.45 3.14 -21.35
C GLY A 64 -60.63 3.14 -20.40
N GLU A 65 -61.71 2.45 -20.77
CA GLU A 65 -62.97 2.40 -20.00
C GLU A 65 -62.94 1.40 -18.84
N LYS A 66 -62.04 1.63 -17.88
CA LYS A 66 -62.06 0.89 -16.61
C LYS A 66 -63.01 1.53 -15.58
N PRO A 67 -63.46 0.78 -14.57
CA PRO A 67 -64.27 1.32 -13.48
C PRO A 67 -63.65 2.58 -12.87
N LEU A 68 -64.50 3.58 -12.58
CA LEU A 68 -64.09 4.89 -12.07
C LEU A 68 -63.17 4.81 -10.83
N SER A 69 -63.41 3.84 -9.95
CA SER A 69 -62.61 3.63 -8.74
C SER A 69 -61.15 3.26 -9.03
N ILE A 70 -60.91 2.50 -10.09
CA ILE A 70 -59.56 2.06 -10.49
C ILE A 70 -58.80 3.22 -11.12
N LEU A 71 -59.46 3.96 -12.02
CA LEU A 71 -58.87 5.14 -12.67
C LEU A 71 -58.52 6.21 -11.63
N ASN A 72 -59.45 6.52 -10.72
CA ASN A 72 -59.20 7.48 -9.65
C ASN A 72 -58.04 7.06 -8.74
N LYS A 73 -57.95 5.77 -8.38
CA LYS A 73 -56.86 5.26 -7.54
C LYS A 73 -55.50 5.41 -8.22
N GLU A 74 -55.42 5.15 -9.51
CA GLU A 74 -54.18 5.29 -10.26
C GLU A 74 -53.78 6.74 -10.48
N VAL A 75 -54.74 7.63 -10.79
CA VAL A 75 -54.48 9.08 -10.87
C VAL A 75 -53.95 9.59 -9.54
N LEU A 76 -54.56 9.23 -8.41
CA LEU A 76 -54.07 9.64 -7.09
C LEU A 76 -52.65 9.12 -6.83
N GLY A 77 -52.39 7.84 -7.13
CA GLY A 77 -51.07 7.24 -6.90
C GLY A 77 -49.97 7.85 -7.77
N THR A 78 -50.25 8.12 -9.05
CA THR A 78 -49.28 8.69 -9.99
C THR A 78 -49.06 10.17 -9.75
N CYS A 79 -50.13 10.94 -9.54
CA CYS A 79 -50.05 12.37 -9.23
C CYS A 79 -49.35 12.61 -7.89
N ALA A 80 -49.65 11.83 -6.84
CA ALA A 80 -48.98 11.95 -5.55
C ALA A 80 -47.47 11.69 -5.67
N LYS A 81 -47.06 10.66 -6.43
CA LYS A 81 -45.64 10.34 -6.61
C LYS A 81 -44.89 11.48 -7.33
N ASP A 82 -45.45 12.02 -8.41
CA ASP A 82 -44.81 13.10 -9.17
C ASP A 82 -44.75 14.40 -8.36
N PHE A 83 -45.83 14.74 -7.66
CA PHE A 83 -45.88 15.93 -6.83
C PHE A 83 -44.93 15.84 -5.62
N SER A 84 -44.80 14.67 -4.98
CA SER A 84 -43.79 14.44 -3.94
C SER A 84 -42.36 14.67 -4.47
N GLN A 85 -42.04 14.18 -5.68
CA GLN A 85 -40.73 14.43 -6.28
C GLN A 85 -40.52 15.90 -6.61
N TYR A 86 -41.56 16.63 -7.02
CA TYR A 86 -41.49 18.07 -7.22
C TYR A 86 -41.19 18.82 -5.90
N LEU A 87 -41.88 18.48 -4.81
CA LEU A 87 -41.63 19.08 -3.49
C LEU A 87 -40.19 18.81 -3.01
N GLN A 88 -39.72 17.56 -3.13
CA GLN A 88 -38.34 17.18 -2.79
C GLN A 88 -37.32 17.96 -3.63
N ARG A 89 -37.53 18.11 -4.94
CA ARG A 89 -36.65 18.89 -5.81
C ARG A 89 -36.64 20.37 -5.44
N LYS A 90 -37.79 20.94 -5.07
CA LYS A 90 -37.88 22.36 -4.68
C LYS A 90 -37.11 22.63 -3.39
N GLU A 91 -37.21 21.75 -2.39
CA GLU A 91 -36.43 21.83 -1.15
C GLU A 91 -34.91 21.72 -1.42
N VAL A 92 -34.50 20.84 -2.34
CA VAL A 92 -33.09 20.73 -2.76
C VAL A 92 -32.61 22.00 -3.48
N THR A 93 -33.44 22.63 -4.31
CA THR A 93 -33.06 23.85 -5.04
C THR A 93 -33.08 25.13 -4.22
N LYS A 94 -33.82 25.18 -3.10
CA LYS A 94 -33.82 26.37 -2.21
C LYS A 94 -32.46 26.62 -1.56
N ASN A 95 -31.59 25.61 -1.53
CA ASN A 95 -30.26 25.66 -0.94
C ASN A 95 -29.10 25.74 -1.96
N ALA A 96 -29.36 26.03 -3.24
CA ALA A 96 -28.32 25.99 -4.28
C ALA A 96 -28.24 27.29 -5.12
N ASN A 97 -27.10 28.01 -5.00
CA ASN A 97 -26.73 29.11 -5.91
C ASN A 97 -26.23 28.56 -7.27
N PRO A 98 -26.56 29.19 -8.41
CA PRO A 98 -26.52 28.56 -9.74
C PRO A 98 -25.15 28.48 -10.46
N VAL A 99 -24.03 28.78 -9.81
CA VAL A 99 -22.70 28.86 -10.51
C VAL A 99 -21.89 27.56 -10.44
N LYS A 100 -22.40 26.49 -9.82
CA LYS A 100 -21.62 25.26 -9.53
C LYS A 100 -22.05 24.00 -10.29
N ASN A 101 -22.70 24.11 -11.46
CA ASN A 101 -23.36 22.95 -12.10
C ASN A 101 -22.67 22.36 -13.35
N VAL A 102 -21.35 22.52 -13.54
CA VAL A 102 -20.66 21.83 -14.65
C VAL A 102 -19.58 20.84 -14.19
N MET A 103 -19.40 20.58 -12.90
CA MET A 103 -18.51 19.50 -12.45
C MET A 103 -19.07 18.74 -11.23
N ASP A 104 -19.45 17.49 -11.48
CA ASP A 104 -19.60 16.34 -10.57
C ASP A 104 -19.83 16.59 -9.06
N ASN A 105 -21.10 16.62 -8.67
CA ASN A 105 -21.54 16.77 -7.27
C ASN A 105 -21.48 15.49 -6.39
N ASN A 106 -20.94 14.37 -6.89
CA ASN A 106 -20.56 13.26 -6.01
C ASN A 106 -19.13 13.42 -5.44
N LEU A 107 -18.36 14.38 -5.95
CA LEU A 107 -16.96 14.55 -5.57
C LEU A 107 -16.76 15.55 -4.42
N PHE A 108 -17.76 16.38 -4.09
CA PHE A 108 -17.65 17.41 -3.04
C PHE A 108 -18.88 17.50 -2.13
N GLN A 109 -19.23 16.40 -1.45
CA GLN A 109 -19.94 16.53 -0.18
C GLN A 109 -18.99 17.18 0.83
N GLU A 110 -19.37 18.35 1.39
CA GLU A 110 -18.59 19.04 2.41
C GLU A 110 -18.34 18.11 3.62
N THR A 111 -17.07 18.03 4.03
CA THR A 111 -16.56 17.18 5.13
C THR A 111 -17.33 17.38 6.43
N SER A 112 -17.88 18.57 6.65
CA SER A 112 -18.71 18.94 7.80
C SER A 112 -19.99 18.09 7.89
N GLN A 113 -20.71 17.93 6.77
CA GLN A 113 -21.96 17.17 6.74
C GLN A 113 -21.70 15.66 6.81
N ARG A 114 -20.57 15.19 6.25
CA ARG A 114 -20.13 13.80 6.43
C ARG A 114 -19.76 13.51 7.88
N PHE A 115 -19.07 14.44 8.54
CA PHE A 115 -18.70 14.29 9.94
C PHE A 115 -19.94 14.26 10.83
N GLU A 116 -20.88 15.19 10.64
CA GLU A 116 -22.12 15.29 11.42
C GLU A 116 -23.00 14.04 11.30
N ARG A 117 -23.09 13.46 10.09
CA ARG A 117 -23.79 12.20 9.85
C ARG A 117 -23.07 11.01 10.50
N LEU A 118 -21.74 10.97 10.45
CA LEU A 118 -20.92 9.95 11.11
C LEU A 118 -20.96 10.05 12.64
N THR A 119 -21.09 11.25 13.22
CA THR A 119 -21.31 11.42 14.66
C THR A 119 -22.74 11.06 15.07
N GLN A 120 -23.75 11.34 14.24
CA GLN A 120 -25.13 10.88 14.49
C GLN A 120 -25.23 9.36 14.45
N GLU A 121 -24.68 8.70 13.43
CA GLU A 121 -24.68 7.23 13.33
C GLU A 121 -23.90 6.55 14.48
N ARG A 122 -22.83 7.18 14.99
CA ARG A 122 -22.09 6.66 16.16
C ARG A 122 -22.80 6.90 17.49
N ASN A 123 -23.64 7.94 17.58
CA ASN A 123 -24.37 8.24 18.81
C ASN A 123 -25.67 7.43 18.95
N GLU A 124 -26.34 7.06 17.86
CA GLU A 124 -27.57 6.24 17.93
C GLU A 124 -27.31 4.79 18.38
N VAL A 125 -26.07 4.28 18.28
CA VAL A 125 -25.70 2.92 18.70
C VAL A 125 -25.19 2.85 20.15
N LYS A 126 -25.18 3.97 20.89
CA LYS A 126 -24.86 3.93 22.31
C LYS A 126 -26.11 3.53 23.13
N ALA A 127 -26.50 2.26 23.01
CA ALA A 127 -27.27 1.62 24.06
C ALA A 127 -26.48 1.83 25.37
N LEU A 128 -27.12 2.45 26.36
CA LEU A 128 -26.56 2.62 27.69
C LEU A 128 -25.96 1.26 28.12
N PRO A 129 -24.68 1.21 28.55
CA PRO A 129 -24.14 -0.02 29.11
C PRO A 129 -25.03 -0.42 30.29
N SER A 130 -25.46 -1.68 30.34
CA SER A 130 -26.23 -2.21 31.46
C SER A 130 -25.49 -1.86 32.76
N SER A 131 -26.18 -1.27 33.72
CA SER A 131 -25.60 -0.93 35.02
C SER A 131 -24.88 -2.16 35.59
N THR A 132 -23.61 -1.99 35.92
CA THR A 132 -22.79 -3.01 36.59
C THR A 132 -23.56 -3.59 37.78
N PRO A 133 -23.67 -4.92 37.94
CA PRO A 133 -24.31 -5.51 39.11
C PRO A 133 -23.60 -5.03 40.38
N ASP A 134 -24.36 -4.47 41.31
CA ASP A 134 -23.85 -4.10 42.63
C ASP A 134 -23.58 -5.38 43.44
N PHE A 135 -22.32 -5.59 43.84
CA PHE A 135 -21.90 -6.73 44.67
C PHE A 135 -21.96 -6.43 46.17
N ARG A 136 -22.56 -5.31 46.57
CA ARG A 136 -22.87 -5.06 47.98
C ARG A 136 -24.07 -5.91 48.37
N ILE A 137 -23.79 -6.99 49.08
CA ILE A 137 -24.78 -7.73 49.85
C ILE A 137 -25.36 -6.76 50.88
N SER A 138 -26.62 -6.36 50.71
CA SER A 138 -27.37 -5.68 51.76
C SER A 138 -27.53 -6.65 52.93
N LEU A 139 -26.94 -6.33 54.08
CA LEU A 139 -27.15 -7.03 55.35
C LEU A 139 -28.50 -6.63 55.96
N THR A 140 -29.57 -6.84 55.20
CA THR A 140 -30.95 -6.74 55.71
C THR A 140 -31.67 -8.03 55.33
N GLU A 141 -31.99 -8.82 56.36
CA GLU A 141 -32.78 -10.04 56.31
C GLU A 141 -34.16 -9.77 55.70
N ASP A 142 -34.36 -10.24 54.48
CA ASP A 142 -35.56 -10.92 53.98
C ASP A 142 -35.42 -11.08 52.46
N SER A 143 -34.69 -12.12 52.04
CA SER A 143 -34.62 -12.55 50.64
C SER A 143 -35.45 -13.82 50.45
N PRO A 144 -36.23 -13.92 49.36
CA PRO A 144 -37.06 -15.08 49.09
C PRO A 144 -36.20 -16.35 48.88
N PRO A 145 -36.78 -17.55 49.14
CA PRO A 145 -36.03 -18.80 49.21
C PRO A 145 -35.22 -19.09 47.95
N ALA A 146 -34.01 -19.62 48.12
CA ALA A 146 -33.02 -19.85 47.05
C ALA A 146 -33.54 -20.67 45.84
N ALA A 147 -34.59 -21.48 46.03
CA ALA A 147 -35.24 -22.22 44.95
C ALA A 147 -35.94 -21.30 43.93
N GLU A 148 -36.54 -20.21 44.39
CA GLU A 148 -37.28 -19.28 43.54
C GLU A 148 -36.32 -18.40 42.72
N LEU A 149 -35.20 -18.00 43.33
CA LEU A 149 -34.11 -17.31 42.63
C LEU A 149 -33.48 -18.18 41.54
N PHE A 150 -33.39 -19.49 41.76
CA PHE A 150 -32.86 -20.42 40.77
C PHE A 150 -33.80 -20.60 39.58
N GLU A 151 -35.11 -20.72 39.80
CA GLU A 151 -36.08 -20.81 38.70
C GLU A 151 -36.12 -19.52 37.87
N LEU A 152 -36.06 -18.36 38.52
CA LEU A 152 -36.07 -17.06 37.85
C LEU A 152 -34.77 -16.88 37.02
N ALA A 153 -33.63 -17.30 37.56
CA ALA A 153 -32.36 -17.30 36.84
C ALA A 153 -32.35 -18.27 35.64
N LYS A 154 -32.93 -19.46 35.79
CA LYS A 154 -33.05 -20.44 34.70
C LYS A 154 -33.93 -19.91 33.58
N LYS A 155 -35.10 -19.36 33.92
CA LYS A 155 -36.04 -18.77 32.96
C LYS A 155 -35.44 -17.57 32.21
N LYS A 156 -34.63 -16.76 32.89
CA LYS A 156 -33.93 -15.61 32.28
C LYS A 156 -32.88 -16.06 31.27
N ARG A 157 -32.14 -17.14 31.57
CA ARG A 157 -31.12 -17.71 30.67
C ARG A 157 -31.74 -18.36 29.42
N GLU A 158 -32.90 -19.00 29.55
CA GLU A 158 -33.64 -19.56 28.40
C GLU A 158 -34.21 -18.46 27.48
N MET A 159 -34.70 -17.35 28.05
CA MET A 159 -35.22 -16.22 27.27
C MET A 159 -34.12 -15.48 26.50
N GLU A 160 -32.91 -15.38 27.07
CA GLU A 160 -31.76 -14.75 26.42
C GLU A 160 -31.21 -15.58 25.25
N MET A 161 -31.25 -16.92 25.34
CA MET A 161 -30.92 -17.81 24.22
C MET A 161 -31.90 -17.67 23.04
N LEU A 162 -33.19 -17.55 23.32
CA LEU A 162 -34.23 -17.35 22.28
C LEU A 162 -34.09 -16.01 21.56
N HIS A 163 -33.65 -14.97 22.27
CA HIS A 163 -33.42 -13.65 21.68
C HIS A 163 -32.16 -13.61 20.78
N SER A 164 -31.11 -14.35 21.16
CA SER A 164 -29.91 -14.53 20.35
C SER A 164 -30.21 -15.21 19.01
N GLN A 165 -31.00 -16.29 19.02
CA GLN A 165 -31.28 -17.08 17.82
C GLN A 165 -32.10 -16.32 16.76
N ASN A 166 -33.07 -15.49 17.18
CA ASN A 166 -33.85 -14.66 16.25
C ASN A 166 -33.04 -13.48 15.68
N SER A 167 -32.03 -12.96 16.40
CA SER A 167 -31.17 -11.89 15.92
C SER A 167 -30.20 -12.36 14.84
N GLU A 168 -29.70 -13.60 14.93
CA GLU A 168 -28.81 -14.19 13.94
C GLU A 168 -29.53 -14.53 12.63
N LEU A 169 -30.78 -15.02 12.68
CA LEU A 169 -31.59 -15.27 11.48
C LEU A 169 -31.91 -13.99 10.71
N ALA A 170 -32.25 -12.90 11.39
CA ALA A 170 -32.54 -11.61 10.74
C ALA A 170 -31.30 -11.01 10.06
N LYS A 171 -30.10 -11.20 10.62
CA LYS A 171 -28.84 -10.75 10.01
C LYS A 171 -28.43 -11.60 8.80
N ALA A 172 -28.71 -12.91 8.84
CA ALA A 172 -28.45 -13.80 7.71
C ALA A 172 -29.32 -13.46 6.48
N ASP A 173 -30.60 -13.12 6.70
CA ASP A 173 -31.55 -12.80 5.62
C ASP A 173 -31.24 -11.43 4.96
N ALA A 174 -30.85 -10.43 5.75
CA ALA A 174 -30.37 -9.13 5.23
C ALA A 174 -29.09 -9.27 4.37
N GLY A 175 -28.18 -10.18 4.75
CA GLY A 175 -26.96 -10.48 3.99
C GLY A 175 -27.20 -11.21 2.66
N LEU A 176 -28.31 -11.95 2.56
CA LEU A 176 -28.74 -12.61 1.32
C LEU A 176 -29.42 -11.62 0.37
N GLN A 177 -30.30 -10.74 0.86
CA GLN A 177 -30.94 -9.71 0.04
C GLN A 177 -29.94 -8.72 -0.57
N ASN A 178 -28.90 -8.32 0.19
CA ASN A 178 -27.83 -7.46 -0.33
C ASN A 178 -27.01 -8.12 -1.45
N ARG A 179 -26.79 -9.44 -1.38
CA ARG A 179 -26.11 -10.19 -2.45
C ARG A 179 -26.98 -10.29 -3.71
N VAL A 180 -28.27 -10.55 -3.55
CA VAL A 180 -29.21 -10.61 -4.69
C VAL A 180 -29.32 -9.26 -5.40
N GLN A 181 -29.36 -8.15 -4.65
CA GLN A 181 -29.37 -6.81 -5.23
C GLN A 181 -28.05 -6.50 -5.94
N ALA A 182 -26.90 -6.81 -5.36
CA ALA A 182 -25.60 -6.61 -6.00
C ALA A 182 -25.46 -7.38 -7.32
N ASP A 183 -25.90 -8.65 -7.36
CA ASP A 183 -25.87 -9.47 -8.58
C ASP A 183 -26.79 -8.92 -9.67
N SER A 184 -27.98 -8.43 -9.30
CA SER A 184 -28.91 -7.82 -10.26
C SER A 184 -28.35 -6.52 -10.87
N ILE A 185 -27.67 -5.70 -10.06
CA ILE A 185 -27.04 -4.46 -10.52
C ILE A 185 -25.89 -4.79 -11.47
N PHE A 186 -25.05 -5.77 -11.11
CA PHE A 186 -23.93 -6.19 -11.95
C PHE A 186 -24.38 -6.71 -13.32
N ARG A 187 -25.41 -7.56 -13.37
CA ARG A 187 -25.98 -8.04 -14.65
C ARG A 187 -26.55 -6.90 -15.49
N SER A 188 -27.29 -5.98 -14.87
CA SER A 188 -27.87 -4.83 -15.58
C SER A 188 -26.80 -3.92 -16.18
N GLN A 189 -25.68 -3.73 -15.48
CA GLN A 189 -24.58 -2.87 -15.91
C GLN A 189 -23.78 -3.52 -17.04
N GLN A 190 -23.60 -4.84 -16.99
CA GLN A 190 -22.96 -5.61 -18.05
C GLN A 190 -23.80 -5.63 -19.33
N ASP A 191 -25.12 -5.82 -19.23
CA ASP A 191 -26.02 -5.76 -20.38
C ASP A 191 -26.08 -4.37 -21.03
N GLN A 192 -25.90 -3.31 -20.24
CA GLN A 192 -25.86 -1.94 -20.73
C GLN A 192 -24.54 -1.63 -21.44
N GLN A 193 -23.41 -2.13 -20.92
CA GLN A 193 -22.11 -2.02 -21.59
C GLN A 193 -22.06 -2.80 -22.91
N ASN A 194 -22.62 -4.01 -22.94
CA ASN A 194 -22.71 -4.82 -24.15
C ASN A 194 -23.54 -4.11 -25.23
N ARG A 195 -24.70 -3.55 -24.87
CA ARG A 195 -25.54 -2.76 -25.80
C ARG A 195 -24.83 -1.51 -26.33
N ASN A 196 -24.10 -0.79 -25.48
CA ASN A 196 -23.33 0.38 -25.91
C ASN A 196 -22.20 0.01 -26.87
N THR A 197 -21.55 -1.13 -26.64
CA THR A 197 -20.48 -1.64 -27.50
C THR A 197 -21.02 -2.07 -28.87
N GLU A 198 -22.19 -2.72 -28.89
CA GLU A 198 -22.88 -3.12 -30.11
C GLU A 198 -23.33 -1.90 -30.93
N LEU A 199 -23.90 -0.87 -30.29
CA LEU A 199 -24.26 0.40 -30.94
C LEU A 199 -23.05 1.11 -31.56
N ALA A 200 -21.90 1.10 -30.88
CA ALA A 200 -20.66 1.68 -31.39
C ALA A 200 -20.11 0.92 -32.60
N LEU A 201 -20.25 -0.41 -32.62
CA LEU A 201 -19.88 -1.27 -33.75
C LEU A 201 -20.80 -1.05 -34.96
N VAL A 202 -22.11 -0.92 -34.74
CA VAL A 202 -23.09 -0.64 -35.79
C VAL A 202 -22.86 0.75 -36.40
N GLN A 203 -22.56 1.77 -35.59
CA GLN A 203 -22.18 3.10 -36.11
C GLN A 203 -20.88 3.06 -36.92
N ARG A 204 -19.92 2.23 -36.52
CA ARG A 204 -18.66 2.07 -37.27
C ARG A 204 -18.89 1.34 -38.60
N ALA A 205 -19.80 0.37 -38.65
CA ALA A 205 -20.19 -0.33 -39.86
C ALA A 205 -21.01 0.55 -40.84
N GLN A 206 -21.86 1.45 -40.33
CA GLN A 206 -22.64 2.38 -41.16
C GLN A 206 -21.79 3.49 -41.79
N ASN A 207 -20.62 3.81 -41.23
CA ASN A 207 -19.68 4.78 -41.81
C ASN A 207 -18.75 4.18 -42.88
N MET A 208 -18.93 2.90 -43.25
CA MET A 208 -18.18 2.24 -44.34
C MET A 208 -19.11 1.88 -45.51
N ALA A 209 -19.33 2.84 -46.39
CA ALA A 209 -19.90 2.67 -47.74
C ALA A 209 -19.08 3.51 -48.75
N PRO A 210 -19.03 3.15 -50.04
CA PRO A 210 -17.78 2.75 -50.68
C PRO A 210 -17.10 3.87 -51.51
N ARG A 211 -15.77 3.89 -51.53
CA ARG A 211 -14.94 4.65 -52.48
C ARG A 211 -14.47 3.74 -53.64
N PRO A 212 -14.36 4.27 -54.87
CA PRO A 212 -14.08 3.50 -56.10
C PRO A 212 -12.64 2.95 -56.19
N PRO A 213 -12.41 1.92 -57.04
CA PRO A 213 -11.30 0.99 -56.88
C PRO A 213 -10.01 1.48 -57.54
N MET A 214 -8.92 1.48 -56.78
CA MET A 214 -7.56 1.40 -57.34
C MET A 214 -7.02 0.00 -57.04
N SER A 215 -6.41 -0.54 -58.08
CA SER A 215 -5.88 -1.89 -58.24
C SER A 215 -4.88 -2.29 -57.15
N ASP A 216 -5.14 -3.41 -56.47
CA ASP A 216 -4.11 -4.18 -55.77
C ASP A 216 -4.28 -5.67 -56.05
N MET A 217 -3.14 -6.30 -56.29
CA MET A 217 -2.98 -7.67 -56.78
C MET A 217 -3.31 -8.73 -55.71
N PRO A 218 -3.90 -9.88 -56.08
CA PRO A 218 -4.04 -11.02 -55.18
C PRO A 218 -2.74 -11.85 -55.10
N LEU A 219 -2.26 -12.08 -53.87
CA LEU A 219 -1.25 -13.09 -53.56
C LEU A 219 -1.77 -14.49 -53.93
N MET A 220 -1.22 -15.04 -55.02
CA MET A 220 -1.44 -16.39 -55.50
C MET A 220 -0.62 -17.38 -54.65
N VAL A 221 -1.30 -18.17 -53.81
CA VAL A 221 -0.71 -19.37 -53.19
C VAL A 221 -0.74 -20.49 -54.23
N LEU A 222 0.45 -20.96 -54.64
CA LEU A 222 0.58 -22.05 -55.61
C LEU A 222 0.17 -23.41 -55.00
N PRO A 223 -0.45 -24.31 -55.78
CA PRO A 223 -0.69 -25.69 -55.40
C PRO A 223 0.62 -26.50 -55.32
N ASP A 224 0.76 -27.30 -54.26
CA ASP A 224 1.89 -28.18 -53.99
C ASP A 224 2.08 -29.25 -55.10
N ARG A 225 3.33 -29.43 -55.54
CA ARG A 225 3.75 -30.21 -56.71
C ARG A 225 4.31 -31.58 -56.32
N ARG A 226 3.47 -32.45 -55.75
CA ARG A 226 3.88 -33.83 -55.41
C ARG A 226 2.99 -34.96 -55.93
N ASP A 227 2.06 -34.69 -56.85
CA ASP A 227 1.15 -35.73 -57.35
C ASP A 227 1.06 -35.85 -58.89
N LEU A 228 2.10 -35.37 -59.58
CA LEU A 228 2.15 -35.33 -61.05
C LEU A 228 3.49 -35.87 -61.56
N LEU A 229 3.78 -37.16 -61.29
CA LEU A 229 4.65 -37.99 -62.14
C LEU A 229 4.64 -39.45 -61.61
N VAL A 230 3.85 -40.32 -62.23
CA VAL A 230 4.26 -41.62 -62.81
C VAL A 230 3.00 -42.24 -63.41
N GLY A 231 2.95 -42.25 -64.74
CA GLY A 231 1.95 -42.99 -65.50
C GLY A 231 2.51 -44.32 -66.01
N ALA A 232 1.57 -45.27 -66.11
CA ALA A 232 1.49 -46.42 -67.02
C ALA A 232 2.38 -47.65 -66.79
N VAL A 233 1.76 -48.77 -66.37
CA VAL A 233 1.81 -50.08 -67.07
C VAL A 233 0.53 -50.91 -66.77
N GLY A 234 -0.31 -51.15 -67.78
CA GLY A 234 -0.89 -52.46 -68.14
C GLY A 234 -2.09 -53.08 -67.38
N SER A 235 -3.19 -53.25 -68.15
CA SER A 235 -3.87 -54.53 -68.44
C SER A 235 -5.19 -54.93 -67.75
N PHE A 236 -6.17 -55.28 -68.61
CA PHE A 236 -7.43 -56.04 -68.44
C PHE A 236 -8.53 -55.41 -67.57
N ASP A 237 -9.84 -55.56 -67.79
CA ASP A 237 -10.76 -55.97 -68.87
C ASP A 237 -12.15 -55.94 -68.18
N GLY A 238 -13.22 -55.55 -68.87
CA GLY A 238 -14.59 -55.75 -68.35
C GLY A 238 -15.53 -54.52 -68.29
N MET A 239 -16.24 -54.31 -69.40
CA MET A 239 -17.70 -54.03 -69.49
C MET A 239 -18.34 -52.85 -68.71
N ASN A 240 -18.51 -51.71 -69.42
CA ASN A 240 -19.78 -51.03 -69.80
C ASN A 240 -21.12 -51.39 -69.07
N PRO A 241 -22.18 -50.54 -69.13
CA PRO A 241 -22.30 -49.09 -68.88
C PRO A 241 -23.67 -48.67 -68.25
N ARG A 242 -23.96 -47.36 -68.17
CA ARG A 242 -25.29 -46.69 -68.00
C ARG A 242 -25.84 -46.56 -66.56
N ASP A 243 -26.54 -45.49 -66.15
CA ASP A 243 -27.20 -44.43 -66.92
C ASP A 243 -27.41 -43.16 -66.08
N LEU A 244 -27.48 -42.04 -66.80
CA LEU A 244 -27.89 -40.72 -66.33
C LEU A 244 -29.41 -40.66 -66.09
N GLY A 245 -29.81 -39.93 -65.04
CA GLY A 245 -31.02 -39.10 -64.98
C GLY A 245 -32.38 -39.78 -65.06
N GLN A 246 -33.17 -39.68 -63.98
CA GLN A 246 -34.61 -39.43 -64.11
C GLN A 246 -35.20 -38.83 -62.82
N ALA A 247 -35.86 -37.69 -63.01
CA ALA A 247 -36.82 -37.10 -62.09
C ALA A 247 -38.20 -37.72 -62.36
N ASN A 248 -38.90 -38.14 -61.31
CA ASN A 248 -40.34 -37.95 -61.15
C ASN A 248 -40.85 -38.56 -59.84
N GLY A 249 -41.61 -37.79 -59.08
CA GLY A 249 -42.43 -38.31 -58.01
C GLY A 249 -42.63 -37.36 -56.84
N ASN A 250 -43.19 -36.17 -57.06
CA ASN A 250 -43.89 -35.48 -55.99
C ASN A 250 -45.40 -35.73 -56.18
N PRO A 251 -46.09 -36.24 -55.15
CA PRO A 251 -47.36 -35.64 -54.80
C PRO A 251 -47.50 -35.49 -53.28
N THR A 252 -47.62 -34.23 -52.87
CA THR A 252 -48.22 -33.77 -51.62
C THR A 252 -49.58 -34.42 -51.34
N THR A 253 -49.72 -35.11 -50.20
CA THR A 253 -50.82 -35.01 -49.20
C THR A 253 -50.79 -36.20 -48.25
N ILE A 254 -50.55 -35.96 -46.95
CA ILE A 254 -51.22 -36.56 -45.77
C ILE A 254 -50.80 -35.72 -44.54
N ASN A 255 -51.78 -35.45 -43.68
CA ASN A 255 -51.79 -34.58 -42.50
C ASN A 255 -50.58 -34.66 -41.54
N PRO A 256 -50.24 -33.57 -40.83
CA PRO A 256 -49.18 -33.58 -39.83
C PRO A 256 -49.65 -34.32 -38.58
N THR A 257 -48.94 -35.38 -38.22
CA THR A 257 -48.98 -35.92 -36.86
C THR A 257 -48.34 -34.89 -35.92
N LEU A 258 -49.10 -34.44 -34.93
CA LEU A 258 -48.62 -33.71 -33.74
C LEU A 258 -47.64 -34.60 -32.96
N SER A 259 -46.40 -34.68 -33.43
CA SER A 259 -45.26 -35.04 -32.61
C SER A 259 -44.47 -33.77 -32.39
N SER A 260 -44.51 -33.25 -31.17
CA SER A 260 -43.58 -32.23 -30.70
C SER A 260 -42.16 -32.62 -31.14
N PRO A 261 -41.38 -31.68 -31.72
CA PRO A 261 -39.97 -31.98 -31.98
C PRO A 261 -39.33 -32.23 -30.62
N ILE A 262 -38.97 -33.48 -30.35
CA ILE A 262 -37.96 -33.77 -29.34
C ILE A 262 -36.77 -32.93 -29.75
N ILE A 263 -36.45 -31.93 -28.94
CA ILE A 263 -35.27 -31.11 -29.12
C ILE A 263 -34.10 -32.08 -29.01
N ASN A 264 -33.62 -32.56 -30.16
CA ASN A 264 -32.34 -33.22 -30.26
C ASN A 264 -31.31 -32.14 -29.93
N ASN A 265 -30.99 -32.03 -28.63
CA ASN A 265 -29.81 -31.31 -28.19
C ASN A 265 -28.62 -32.08 -28.76
N LEU A 266 -28.23 -31.71 -29.98
CA LEU A 266 -26.92 -32.05 -30.51
C LEU A 266 -25.89 -31.68 -29.45
N PRO A 267 -24.82 -32.45 -29.23
CA PRO A 267 -23.79 -32.12 -28.25
C PRO A 267 -23.14 -30.74 -28.48
N GLN A 268 -23.35 -30.15 -29.66
CA GLN A 268 -22.96 -28.79 -30.03
C GLN A 268 -23.89 -27.67 -29.49
N ASN A 269 -25.08 -28.00 -28.96
CA ASN A 269 -26.02 -27.01 -28.39
C ASN A 269 -25.73 -26.66 -26.93
N ASN A 270 -24.85 -27.41 -26.25
CA ASN A 270 -24.32 -27.03 -24.95
C ASN A 270 -23.03 -26.24 -25.17
N ILE A 271 -23.11 -24.90 -25.05
CA ILE A 271 -21.91 -24.08 -24.83
C ILE A 271 -21.45 -24.37 -23.40
N ILE A 272 -20.61 -25.39 -23.24
CA ILE A 272 -19.88 -25.61 -22.00
C ILE A 272 -18.82 -24.51 -21.95
N ARG A 273 -18.88 -23.63 -20.95
CA ARG A 273 -17.78 -22.70 -20.69
C ARG A 273 -16.55 -23.55 -20.42
N GLU A 274 -15.53 -23.41 -21.26
CA GLU A 274 -14.24 -24.03 -21.03
C GLU A 274 -13.73 -23.58 -19.65
N GLU A 275 -13.57 -24.51 -18.72
CA GLU A 275 -12.96 -24.20 -17.42
C GLU A 275 -11.50 -23.81 -17.67
N SER A 276 -11.00 -22.81 -16.94
CA SER A 276 -9.64 -22.33 -17.13
C SER A 276 -8.65 -23.47 -16.82
N VAL A 277 -8.05 -24.04 -17.87
CA VAL A 277 -7.05 -25.12 -17.79
C VAL A 277 -5.80 -24.70 -17.01
N ILE A 278 -5.61 -23.40 -16.79
CA ILE A 278 -4.47 -22.84 -16.09
C ILE A 278 -4.91 -22.42 -14.69
N SER A 279 -4.60 -23.26 -13.70
CA SER A 279 -4.61 -22.88 -12.29
C SER A 279 -3.39 -22.00 -12.00
N TYR A 280 -3.57 -20.98 -11.18
CA TYR A 280 -2.48 -20.12 -10.72
C TYR A 280 -2.34 -20.24 -9.21
N ARG A 281 -1.11 -20.35 -8.75
CA ARG A 281 -0.76 -20.37 -7.33
C ARG A 281 -0.07 -19.07 -6.95
N GLU A 282 -0.43 -18.53 -5.79
CA GLU A 282 0.28 -17.41 -5.17
C GLU A 282 1.46 -17.93 -4.34
N VAL A 283 2.63 -17.33 -4.53
CA VAL A 283 3.88 -17.65 -3.81
C VAL A 283 4.32 -16.41 -3.05
N GLU A 284 4.57 -16.58 -1.75
CA GLU A 284 5.02 -15.50 -0.86
C GLU A 284 6.55 -15.48 -0.77
N ASN A 285 7.15 -14.32 -1.04
CA ASN A 285 8.59 -14.10 -0.92
C ASN A 285 8.85 -12.99 0.10
N ASN A 286 9.72 -13.23 1.07
CA ASN A 286 10.12 -12.20 2.03
C ASN A 286 11.36 -11.46 1.53
N LEU A 287 11.24 -10.14 1.38
CA LEU A 287 12.32 -9.25 0.98
C LEU A 287 12.82 -8.48 2.20
N PHE A 288 14.10 -8.66 2.52
CA PHE A 288 14.80 -7.92 3.55
C PHE A 288 15.68 -6.87 2.87
N ILE A 289 15.57 -5.63 3.31
CA ILE A 289 16.32 -4.50 2.77
C ILE A 289 17.11 -3.88 3.91
N TYR A 290 18.42 -3.83 3.77
CA TYR A 290 19.31 -3.21 4.76
C TYR A 290 19.96 -1.97 4.17
N SER A 291 19.77 -0.80 4.79
CA SER A 291 20.23 0.47 4.21
C SER A 291 21.76 0.56 4.08
N ALA A 292 22.53 -0.28 4.76
CA ALA A 292 23.99 -0.31 4.64
C ALA A 292 24.48 -0.89 3.30
N ASP A 293 23.65 -1.70 2.61
CA ASP A 293 24.05 -2.39 1.39
C ASP A 293 24.15 -1.45 0.17
N ARG A 294 23.81 -0.16 0.35
CA ARG A 294 23.92 0.87 -0.69
C ARG A 294 25.38 1.13 -1.04
N ASP A 295 25.63 1.68 -2.23
CA ASP A 295 26.98 2.17 -2.60
C ASP A 295 27.26 3.51 -1.88
N TRP A 296 27.50 3.43 -0.58
CA TRP A 296 27.76 4.57 0.29
C TRP A 296 29.13 5.21 0.06
N LEU A 297 30.07 4.47 -0.55
CA LEU A 297 31.41 4.98 -0.88
C LEU A 297 31.32 6.02 -1.99
N ARG A 298 30.55 5.77 -3.04
CA ARG A 298 30.43 6.68 -4.20
C ARG A 298 29.21 7.58 -4.14
N ASN A 299 28.11 7.13 -3.53
CA ASN A 299 26.87 7.90 -3.42
C ASN A 299 26.75 8.61 -2.06
N SER A 300 26.89 9.94 -2.05
CA SER A 300 26.68 10.78 -0.87
C SER A 300 25.32 11.50 -0.83
N LYS A 301 24.43 11.27 -1.82
CA LYS A 301 23.12 11.93 -1.87
C LYS A 301 22.07 11.20 -1.04
N GLU A 302 22.24 9.90 -0.88
CA GLU A 302 21.34 9.04 -0.12
C GLU A 302 21.82 8.89 1.33
N ASN A 303 20.88 8.65 2.23
CA ASN A 303 21.15 8.35 3.63
C ASN A 303 20.30 7.18 4.14
N ARG A 304 20.47 6.81 5.41
CA ARG A 304 19.72 5.70 6.03
C ARG A 304 18.19 5.82 5.93
N TYR A 305 17.63 7.04 5.84
CA TYR A 305 16.18 7.29 5.81
C TYR A 305 15.63 7.64 4.40
N ASN A 306 16.51 7.86 3.42
CA ASN A 306 16.20 8.21 2.04
C ASN A 306 17.20 7.54 1.10
N PHE A 307 16.79 6.45 0.45
CA PHE A 307 17.63 5.67 -0.44
C PHE A 307 16.82 4.90 -1.48
N THR A 308 17.49 4.44 -2.54
CA THR A 308 16.86 3.66 -3.60
C THR A 308 17.43 2.24 -3.66
N VAL A 309 16.55 1.28 -3.89
CA VAL A 309 16.89 -0.14 -4.11
C VAL A 309 16.60 -0.51 -5.55
N ASN A 310 17.56 -1.12 -6.23
CA ASN A 310 17.43 -1.54 -7.63
C ASN A 310 17.23 -3.05 -7.74
N PHE A 311 16.23 -3.52 -8.46
CA PHE A 311 15.90 -4.94 -8.60
C PHE A 311 16.37 -5.54 -9.93
N ASP A 312 17.03 -4.74 -10.78
CA ASP A 312 17.61 -5.20 -12.03
C ASP A 312 19.15 -5.26 -11.95
N PRO A 313 19.75 -6.45 -11.81
CA PRO A 313 21.21 -6.62 -11.76
C PRO A 313 21.91 -6.15 -13.04
N ALA A 314 21.24 -6.16 -14.20
CA ALA A 314 21.84 -5.76 -15.47
C ALA A 314 21.95 -4.23 -15.61
N ALA A 315 21.14 -3.47 -14.86
CA ALA A 315 21.21 -2.01 -14.79
C ALA A 315 22.18 -1.50 -13.71
N ASN A 316 22.59 -2.35 -12.78
CA ASN A 316 23.66 -2.05 -11.84
C ASN A 316 24.98 -2.20 -12.60
N GLY A 317 25.68 -1.09 -12.86
CA GLY A 317 26.98 -1.12 -13.52
C GLY A 317 27.90 -2.16 -12.88
N GLN A 318 28.76 -2.80 -13.68
CA GLN A 318 29.70 -3.85 -13.27
C GLN A 318 30.73 -3.36 -12.23
N SER A 319 30.26 -3.04 -11.03
CA SER A 319 31.06 -2.53 -9.94
C SER A 319 31.13 -3.58 -8.87
N PHE A 320 32.35 -4.02 -8.58
CA PHE A 320 32.65 -4.80 -7.40
C PHE A 320 32.39 -3.93 -6.16
N GLY A 321 31.39 -4.29 -5.36
CA GLY A 321 31.00 -3.57 -4.14
C GLY A 321 29.58 -3.93 -3.66
N PRO A 322 29.21 -3.61 -2.41
CA PRO A 322 27.84 -3.76 -1.95
C PRO A 322 26.92 -2.86 -2.78
N THR A 323 25.89 -3.46 -3.38
CA THR A 323 24.83 -2.75 -4.08
C THR A 323 23.51 -3.17 -3.46
N LEU A 324 22.63 -2.19 -3.18
CA LEU A 324 21.25 -2.44 -2.75
C LEU A 324 20.46 -3.00 -3.93
N ALA A 325 20.66 -4.28 -4.19
CA ALA A 325 19.97 -5.00 -5.22
C ALA A 325 19.55 -6.39 -4.77
N ALA A 326 18.27 -6.71 -5.00
CA ALA A 326 17.80 -8.06 -4.81
C ALA A 326 18.43 -8.95 -5.89
N GLN A 327 19.00 -10.08 -5.47
CA GLN A 327 19.57 -11.05 -6.40
C GLN A 327 18.50 -11.72 -7.28
N GLN A 328 17.26 -11.74 -6.80
CA GLN A 328 16.11 -12.33 -7.49
C GLN A 328 15.23 -11.22 -8.08
N LYS A 329 14.96 -11.34 -9.38
CA LYS A 329 13.99 -10.50 -10.08
C LYS A 329 12.58 -11.06 -9.86
N PHE A 330 11.75 -10.33 -9.12
CA PHE A 330 10.36 -10.69 -8.92
C PHE A 330 9.56 -10.46 -10.21
N LYS A 331 8.74 -11.45 -10.59
CA LYS A 331 7.88 -11.43 -11.78
C LYS A 331 6.44 -11.71 -11.38
N ASN A 332 5.48 -11.18 -12.16
CA ASN A 332 4.04 -11.40 -11.96
C ASN A 332 3.58 -11.09 -10.53
N ILE A 333 3.97 -9.93 -10.00
CA ILE A 333 3.67 -9.53 -8.64
C ILE A 333 2.19 -9.16 -8.54
N VAL A 334 1.46 -9.86 -7.67
CA VAL A 334 0.04 -9.61 -7.39
C VAL A 334 -0.12 -8.67 -6.22
N ARG A 335 0.75 -8.77 -5.21
CA ARG A 335 0.65 -7.97 -4.00
C ARG A 335 2.01 -7.72 -3.38
N ILE A 336 2.21 -6.51 -2.84
CA ILE A 336 3.37 -6.16 -2.03
C ILE A 336 2.86 -5.67 -0.69
N GLU A 337 3.34 -6.25 0.41
CA GLU A 337 2.97 -5.91 1.77
C GLU A 337 4.19 -5.39 2.53
N PHE A 338 4.00 -4.37 3.36
CA PHE A 338 4.98 -3.95 4.35
C PHE A 338 4.75 -4.69 5.66
N ILE A 339 5.79 -5.30 6.21
CA ILE A 339 5.71 -6.10 7.44
C ILE A 339 6.20 -5.31 8.65
N LYS A 340 7.44 -4.80 8.60
CA LYS A 340 8.06 -4.05 9.70
C LYS A 340 9.28 -3.25 9.26
N ALA A 341 9.58 -2.21 10.02
CA ALA A 341 10.86 -1.50 9.99
C ALA A 341 11.57 -1.71 11.33
N ILE A 342 12.88 -1.94 11.28
CA ILE A 342 13.77 -1.89 12.44
C ILE A 342 14.62 -0.64 12.26
N MET A 343 14.52 0.26 13.23
CA MET A 343 15.13 1.59 13.19
C MET A 343 16.08 1.76 14.39
N PRO A 344 17.16 2.55 14.28
CA PRO A 344 18.00 2.85 15.43
C PRO A 344 17.26 3.72 16.43
N GLY A 345 17.39 3.41 17.73
CA GLY A 345 16.89 4.22 18.85
C GLY A 345 17.79 5.42 19.15
N GLU A 346 18.25 6.12 18.11
CA GLU A 346 19.15 7.27 18.19
C GLU A 346 18.39 8.59 18.41
N GLY A 347 19.11 9.61 18.88
CA GLY A 347 18.60 10.99 18.85
C GLY A 347 18.66 11.56 17.44
N LEU A 348 17.55 12.13 16.96
CA LEU A 348 17.42 12.79 15.67
C LEU A 348 18.15 14.14 15.61
N HIS A 349 18.34 14.79 16.76
CA HIS A 349 19.03 16.07 16.89
C HIS A 349 19.67 16.20 18.27
N VAL A 350 20.74 17.01 18.38
CA VAL A 350 21.36 17.34 19.68
C VAL A 350 20.66 18.52 20.32
N SER A 351 19.95 18.27 21.42
CA SER A 351 19.38 19.34 22.24
C SER A 351 20.40 19.83 23.26
N VAL A 352 20.72 21.13 23.20
CA VAL A 352 21.66 21.77 24.12
C VAL A 352 20.86 22.51 25.19
N ASN A 353 20.96 22.06 26.43
CA ASN A 353 20.39 22.74 27.59
C ASN A 353 21.53 23.34 28.42
N ARG A 354 21.63 24.67 28.42
CA ARG A 354 22.58 25.41 29.25
C ARG A 354 21.88 25.89 30.52
N ASN A 355 22.39 25.47 31.66
CA ASN A 355 22.00 25.99 32.97
C ASN A 355 23.19 26.77 33.59
N ILE A 356 22.99 27.32 34.80
CA ILE A 356 24.02 28.10 35.51
C ILE A 356 25.27 27.23 35.84
N GLN A 357 25.11 25.91 35.96
CA GLN A 357 26.16 24.97 36.34
C GLN A 357 26.89 24.33 35.15
N GLY A 358 26.46 24.57 33.90
CA GLY A 358 27.12 24.06 32.71
C GLY A 358 26.18 23.82 31.52
N THR A 359 26.75 23.23 30.46
CA THR A 359 25.98 22.80 29.30
C THR A 359 25.73 21.29 29.37
N THR A 360 24.49 20.87 29.14
CA THR A 360 24.07 19.47 29.11
C THR A 360 23.45 19.15 27.75
N THR A 361 23.79 17.99 27.21
CA THR A 361 23.25 17.51 25.92
C THR A 361 22.53 16.17 26.06
N GLY A 362 22.24 15.74 27.28
CA GLY A 362 21.76 14.38 27.60
C GLY A 362 20.36 14.04 27.08
N TYR A 363 19.54 15.03 26.72
CA TYR A 363 18.21 14.79 26.19
C TYR A 363 18.27 14.14 24.80
N GLN A 364 17.52 13.05 24.63
CA GLN A 364 17.41 12.31 23.38
C GLN A 364 16.05 12.59 22.75
N ASP A 365 16.04 13.44 21.72
CA ASP A 365 14.87 13.60 20.85
C ASP A 365 14.88 12.47 19.81
N ASN A 366 14.14 11.39 20.06
CA ASN A 366 14.17 10.20 19.20
C ASN A 366 12.83 9.97 18.49
N ILE A 367 12.78 8.93 17.68
CA ILE A 367 11.59 8.51 16.92
C ILE A 367 10.35 8.29 17.81
N LEU A 368 10.53 7.92 19.09
CA LEU A 368 9.42 7.68 20.01
C LEU A 368 8.72 8.96 20.46
N ASN A 369 9.31 10.13 20.23
CA ASN A 369 8.63 11.42 20.42
C ASN A 369 7.63 11.72 19.30
N LEU A 370 7.64 10.94 18.21
CA LEU A 370 6.70 11.08 17.10
C LEU A 370 5.50 10.13 17.31
N PRO A 371 4.26 10.57 17.07
CA PRO A 371 3.08 9.71 17.19
C PRO A 371 3.07 8.56 16.17
N TYR A 372 3.71 8.77 15.02
CA TYR A 372 3.95 7.76 13.99
C TYR A 372 5.07 8.23 13.05
N ILE A 373 5.57 7.31 12.23
CA ILE A 373 6.44 7.60 11.09
C ILE A 373 5.72 7.12 9.82
N SER A 374 5.73 7.92 8.76
CA SER A 374 5.21 7.50 7.47
C SER A 374 6.34 6.95 6.60
N LEU A 375 6.14 5.75 6.07
CA LEU A 375 6.99 5.14 5.06
C LEU A 375 6.40 5.47 3.69
N ARG A 376 7.17 6.15 2.86
CA ARG A 376 6.84 6.40 1.46
C ARG A 376 7.71 5.52 0.57
N VAL A 377 7.07 4.83 -0.36
CA VAL A 377 7.73 4.13 -1.47
C VAL A 377 7.17 4.72 -2.75
N ALA A 378 8.00 5.43 -3.53
CA ALA A 378 7.52 6.23 -4.66
C ALA A 378 6.79 5.39 -5.72
N GLU A 379 7.18 4.12 -5.88
CA GLU A 379 6.57 3.19 -6.83
C GLU A 379 5.29 2.52 -6.29
N LEU A 380 5.02 2.60 -4.97
CA LEU A 380 3.90 1.92 -4.30
C LEU A 380 2.92 2.92 -3.64
N GLU A 381 2.79 4.13 -4.18
CA GLU A 381 1.90 5.16 -3.62
C GLU A 381 0.41 4.72 -3.58
N ASN A 382 -0.36 5.42 -2.75
CA ASN A 382 -1.82 5.35 -2.60
C ASN A 382 -2.36 4.18 -1.78
N ASN A 383 -2.09 4.19 -0.47
CA ASN A 383 -2.76 3.27 0.46
C ASN A 383 -3.37 3.97 1.69
N ASN A 384 -3.05 5.25 1.89
CA ASN A 384 -3.54 6.03 3.02
C ASN A 384 -4.30 7.25 2.50
N TYR A 385 -5.27 7.70 3.29
CA TYR A 385 -6.02 8.93 3.06
C TYR A 385 -5.94 9.77 4.33
N GLY A 386 -5.27 10.90 4.25
CA GLY A 386 -5.04 11.85 5.32
C GLY A 386 -5.63 13.22 5.03
N THR A 387 -5.38 14.15 5.95
CA THR A 387 -5.66 15.57 5.75
C THR A 387 -4.51 16.30 5.05
N ASP A 388 -3.39 15.61 4.84
CA ASP A 388 -2.18 16.13 4.21
C ASP A 388 -1.72 15.23 3.06
N ASN A 389 -1.15 15.88 2.03
CA ASN A 389 -0.68 15.20 0.83
C ASN A 389 0.51 14.24 1.09
N PHE A 390 1.20 14.35 2.22
CA PHE A 390 2.31 13.44 2.53
C PHE A 390 1.82 12.11 3.08
N LEU A 391 0.79 12.13 3.93
CA LEU A 391 0.13 10.91 4.37
C LEU A 391 -0.58 10.22 3.20
N ASP A 392 -1.24 10.96 2.31
CA ASP A 392 -1.90 10.39 1.12
C ASP A 392 -0.93 9.57 0.24
N ARG A 393 0.28 10.09 0.08
CA ARG A 393 1.35 9.44 -0.71
C ARG A 393 2.18 8.44 0.08
N SER A 394 1.90 8.26 1.37
CA SER A 394 2.61 7.28 2.18
C SER A 394 2.09 5.87 1.88
N PHE A 395 3.00 4.91 1.82
CA PHE A 395 2.68 3.50 1.65
C PHE A 395 2.19 2.88 2.97
N SER A 396 2.80 3.29 4.08
CA SER A 396 2.52 2.75 5.41
C SER A 396 2.69 3.80 6.51
N VAL A 397 1.89 3.68 7.56
CA VAL A 397 1.99 4.46 8.80
C VAL A 397 2.48 3.54 9.91
N LEU A 398 3.64 3.85 10.45
CA LEU A 398 4.39 3.01 11.38
C LEU A 398 4.23 3.50 12.81
N GLN A 399 3.96 2.56 13.71
CA GLN A 399 3.94 2.80 15.15
C GLN A 399 4.91 1.88 15.88
N TYR A 400 5.36 2.35 17.03
CA TYR A 400 6.19 1.58 17.93
C TYR A 400 5.52 0.27 18.35
N ASP A 401 6.29 -0.81 18.32
CA ASP A 401 5.91 -2.15 18.76
C ASP A 401 6.80 -2.63 19.90
N ALA A 402 8.11 -2.69 19.66
CA ALA A 402 9.08 -3.26 20.58
C ALA A 402 10.44 -2.54 20.49
N GLN A 403 11.31 -2.77 21.49
CA GLN A 403 12.68 -2.25 21.51
C GLN A 403 13.67 -3.32 21.96
N TRP A 404 14.91 -3.22 21.47
CA TRP A 404 16.05 -4.01 21.90
C TRP A 404 17.15 -3.09 22.40
N ILE A 405 17.56 -3.27 23.64
CA ILE A 405 18.61 -2.48 24.29
C ILE A 405 19.76 -3.45 24.60
N SER A 406 20.98 -3.14 24.17
CA SER A 406 22.12 -4.03 24.38
C SER A 406 22.92 -3.71 25.65
N ASP A 407 22.97 -2.46 26.10
CA ASP A 407 23.62 -2.08 27.36
C ASP A 407 22.96 -0.86 28.00
N TYR A 408 22.24 -1.06 29.11
CA TYR A 408 21.52 0.01 29.79
C TYR A 408 22.41 1.12 30.37
N SER A 409 23.68 0.81 30.69
CA SER A 409 24.57 1.70 31.45
C SER A 409 25.25 2.77 30.59
N THR A 410 25.73 2.39 29.40
CA THR A 410 26.41 3.30 28.46
C THR A 410 25.44 3.94 27.47
N GLN A 411 24.36 3.23 27.10
CA GLN A 411 23.42 3.66 26.07
C GLN A 411 22.38 4.69 26.52
N GLY A 412 22.20 4.86 27.83
CA GLY A 412 21.24 5.82 28.39
C GLY A 412 21.48 7.29 27.99
N THR A 413 22.71 7.63 27.55
CA THR A 413 23.10 9.01 27.19
C THR A 413 23.40 9.22 25.71
N GLN A 414 23.44 8.15 24.91
CA GLN A 414 23.80 8.17 23.48
C GLN A 414 22.77 7.44 22.59
N THR A 415 22.55 6.12 22.72
CA THR A 415 21.75 5.36 21.73
C THR A 415 21.01 4.17 22.31
N ARG A 416 19.67 4.15 22.26
CA ARG A 416 18.83 3.13 22.91
C ARG A 416 18.64 1.81 22.12
N GLY A 417 19.69 1.36 21.44
CA GLY A 417 19.65 0.15 20.62
C GLY A 417 18.72 0.28 19.41
N PHE A 418 17.78 -0.65 19.24
CA PHE A 418 16.89 -0.72 18.06
C PHE A 418 15.41 -0.68 18.45
N LEU A 419 14.59 -0.11 17.56
CA LEU A 419 13.15 0.04 17.67
C LEU A 419 12.46 -0.73 16.54
N ALA A 420 11.49 -1.56 16.88
CA ALA A 420 10.58 -2.20 15.94
C ALA A 420 9.39 -1.28 15.69
N MET A 421 9.15 -0.96 14.42
CA MET A 421 8.05 -0.13 13.97
C MET A 421 7.18 -0.95 13.01
N ILE A 422 5.90 -1.13 13.34
CA ILE A 422 4.95 -1.95 12.57
C ILE A 422 3.79 -1.11 12.04
N PRO A 423 3.16 -1.53 10.94
CA PRO A 423 1.89 -0.94 10.49
C PRO A 423 0.75 -1.37 11.42
N LYS A 424 0.04 -0.42 12.08
CA LYS A 424 -0.99 -0.77 13.09
C LYS A 424 -2.45 -0.64 12.66
N PHE A 425 -2.77 0.16 11.65
CA PHE A 425 -4.16 0.57 11.40
C PHE A 425 -4.73 0.21 10.02
N MET A 426 -3.91 -0.28 9.10
CA MET A 426 -4.31 -0.55 7.72
C MET A 426 -3.54 -1.74 7.19
N LYS A 427 -4.16 -2.51 6.28
CA LYS A 427 -3.44 -3.47 5.46
C LYS A 427 -2.46 -2.68 4.60
N CYS A 428 -1.19 -2.62 5.03
CA CYS A 428 -0.15 -1.86 4.32
C CYS A 428 0.32 -2.66 3.10
N GLN A 429 -0.56 -2.72 2.10
CA GLN A 429 -0.39 -3.55 0.92
C GLN A 429 -0.79 -2.82 -0.35
N LYS A 430 -0.04 -3.04 -1.42
CA LYS A 430 -0.42 -2.66 -2.78
C LYS A 430 -0.87 -3.90 -3.52
N GLU A 431 -2.11 -3.91 -3.98
CA GLU A 431 -2.67 -4.98 -4.80
C GLU A 431 -2.65 -4.60 -6.29
N TYR A 432 -2.20 -5.53 -7.13
CA TYR A 432 -2.17 -5.44 -8.58
C TYR A 432 -3.20 -6.41 -9.15
N TYR A 433 -4.46 -5.98 -9.12
CA TYR A 433 -5.59 -6.74 -9.64
C TYR A 433 -6.41 -5.87 -10.61
N PRO A 434 -6.88 -6.40 -11.75
CA PRO A 434 -6.76 -7.78 -12.23
C PRO A 434 -5.43 -8.11 -12.91
N THR A 435 -4.62 -7.09 -13.24
CA THR A 435 -3.36 -7.27 -13.98
C THR A 435 -2.17 -7.24 -13.00
N PRO A 436 -1.43 -8.35 -12.81
CA PRO A 436 -0.22 -8.36 -11.99
C PRO A 436 0.85 -7.43 -12.54
N LEU A 437 1.68 -6.87 -11.66
CA LEU A 437 2.86 -6.12 -12.05
C LEU A 437 3.91 -7.07 -12.64
N ALA A 438 4.30 -6.84 -13.89
CA ALA A 438 5.22 -7.73 -14.61
C ALA A 438 6.56 -7.91 -13.90
N THR A 439 7.16 -6.81 -13.40
CA THR A 439 8.38 -6.85 -12.59
C THR A 439 8.54 -5.56 -11.80
N LEU A 440 9.18 -5.64 -10.63
CA LEU A 440 9.61 -4.49 -9.85
C LEU A 440 11.02 -4.11 -10.31
N GLN A 441 11.22 -2.87 -10.76
CA GLN A 441 12.53 -2.41 -11.26
C GLN A 441 13.35 -1.70 -10.18
N LYS A 442 12.68 -0.87 -9.38
CA LYS A 442 13.29 -0.08 -8.32
C LYS A 442 12.27 0.21 -7.22
N MET A 443 12.77 0.55 -6.03
CA MET A 443 11.99 1.15 -4.95
C MET A 443 12.77 2.32 -4.37
N SER A 444 12.20 3.52 -4.46
CA SER A 444 12.73 4.71 -3.79
C SER A 444 11.99 4.91 -2.47
N ILE A 445 12.72 4.82 -1.37
CA ILE A 445 12.20 4.74 0.00
C ILE A 445 12.54 6.00 0.77
N ASP A 446 11.52 6.68 1.32
CA ASP A 446 11.66 7.79 2.25
C ASP A 446 10.92 7.49 3.56
N LEU A 447 11.55 7.70 4.71
CA LEU A 447 10.86 7.71 6.01
C LEU A 447 10.65 9.14 6.49
N ARG A 448 9.40 9.49 6.77
CA ARG A 448 8.97 10.85 7.07
C ARG A 448 8.30 10.96 8.43
N ARG A 449 8.46 12.13 9.02
CA ARG A 449 7.75 12.58 10.21
C ARG A 449 6.29 12.88 9.85
N PRO A 450 5.38 13.00 10.84
CA PRO A 450 3.98 13.36 10.60
C PRO A 450 3.77 14.70 9.86
N ASN A 451 4.74 15.61 9.94
CA ASN A 451 4.70 16.89 9.21
C ASN A 451 5.15 16.78 7.74
N GLY A 452 5.52 15.58 7.26
CA GLY A 452 5.97 15.32 5.89
C GLY A 452 7.48 15.51 5.65
N GLU A 453 8.22 16.01 6.63
CA GLU A 453 9.68 16.14 6.56
C GLU A 453 10.36 14.79 6.73
N LEU A 454 11.58 14.63 6.22
CA LEU A 454 12.38 13.43 6.43
C LEU A 454 12.67 13.23 7.93
N VAL A 455 12.71 11.97 8.39
CA VAL A 455 13.03 11.65 9.80
C VAL A 455 14.34 12.29 10.23
N SER A 456 15.39 12.16 9.42
CA SER A 456 16.64 12.91 9.58
C SER A 456 17.32 13.12 8.24
N THR A 457 17.84 14.33 8.02
CA THR A 457 18.70 14.68 6.89
C THR A 457 20.18 14.47 7.20
N SER A 458 20.52 14.05 8.42
CA SER A 458 21.90 13.80 8.81
C SER A 458 22.53 12.73 7.90
N PRO A 459 23.78 12.95 7.43
CA PRO A 459 24.50 11.94 6.70
C PRO A 459 24.84 10.77 7.64
N ASP A 460 24.66 9.57 7.16
CA ASP A 460 25.03 8.34 7.85
C ASP A 460 26.41 7.79 7.47
N THR A 461 27.10 8.52 6.60
CA THR A 461 28.48 8.27 6.18
C THR A 461 29.33 9.50 6.43
N PHE A 462 30.59 9.27 6.77
CA PHE A 462 31.54 10.33 7.06
C PHE A 462 32.76 10.21 6.16
N ASP A 463 33.10 11.30 5.49
CA ASP A 463 34.36 11.42 4.77
C ASP A 463 35.51 11.47 5.77
N ILE A 464 36.53 10.63 5.55
CA ILE A 464 37.70 10.57 6.41
C ILE A 464 38.72 11.60 5.92
N GLY A 465 39.11 12.51 6.81
CA GLY A 465 40.20 13.46 6.58
C GLY A 465 41.59 12.86 6.82
N GLY A 466 41.67 11.82 7.65
CA GLY A 466 42.90 11.11 7.95
C GLY A 466 42.75 10.22 9.17
N ILE A 467 43.66 9.26 9.34
CA ILE A 467 43.76 8.46 10.56
C ILE A 467 45.12 8.76 11.18
N ILE A 468 45.13 9.10 12.46
CA ILE A 468 46.33 9.41 13.23
C ILE A 468 46.47 8.44 14.40
N ALA A 469 47.69 8.29 14.90
CA ALA A 469 47.95 7.46 16.07
C ALA A 469 48.92 8.16 17.04
N PRO A 470 48.86 7.83 18.35
CA PRO A 470 49.85 8.29 19.32
C PRO A 470 51.26 7.85 18.92
N GLN A 471 52.25 8.69 19.23
CA GLN A 471 53.68 8.40 19.01
C GLN A 471 54.52 9.04 20.12
N SER A 472 55.71 8.48 20.35
CA SER A 472 56.71 9.10 21.24
C SER A 472 57.55 10.12 20.47
N GLY A 473 57.61 11.38 20.96
CA GLY A 473 58.37 12.46 20.31
C GLY A 473 57.57 13.27 19.28
N SER A 474 58.23 14.24 18.63
CA SER A 474 57.61 15.17 17.67
C SER A 474 57.96 14.84 16.22
N THR A 475 57.13 14.02 15.57
CA THR A 475 57.13 13.93 14.10
C THR A 475 55.71 14.15 13.60
N TYR A 476 55.39 15.43 13.40
CA TYR A 476 54.08 15.86 12.94
C TYR A 476 54.05 15.82 11.41
N GLY A 477 52.95 15.33 10.83
CA GLY A 477 52.63 15.70 9.46
C GLY A 477 52.48 17.24 9.37
N THR A 478 52.63 17.81 8.18
CA THR A 478 52.60 19.28 8.01
C THR A 478 51.18 19.84 7.88
N THR A 479 50.17 18.98 7.76
CA THR A 479 48.77 19.34 7.53
C THR A 479 47.85 18.66 8.54
N PHE A 480 46.75 19.33 8.90
CA PHE A 480 45.68 18.72 9.69
C PHE A 480 45.04 17.54 8.93
N PRO A 481 44.71 16.41 9.59
CA PRO A 481 44.82 16.12 11.03
C PRO A 481 46.18 15.61 11.53
N PHE A 482 47.17 15.44 10.65
CA PHE A 482 48.46 14.81 10.96
C PHE A 482 49.42 15.68 11.79
N ASN A 483 49.08 16.95 12.01
CA ASN A 483 49.81 17.89 12.86
C ASN A 483 49.25 18.01 14.29
N VAL A 484 48.28 17.18 14.67
CA VAL A 484 47.65 17.21 15.99
C VAL A 484 48.52 16.51 17.03
N GLN A 485 48.77 17.17 18.16
CA GLN A 485 49.42 16.58 19.32
C GLN A 485 48.38 15.82 20.16
N LEU A 486 48.61 14.51 20.25
CA LEU A 486 47.87 13.62 21.14
C LEU A 486 48.52 13.70 22.53
N ALA A 487 47.95 14.51 23.42
CA ALA A 487 48.52 14.73 24.75
C ALA A 487 48.63 13.42 25.54
N THR A 488 49.66 13.33 26.40
CA THR A 488 49.96 12.18 27.28
C THR A 488 48.87 11.88 28.32
N ALA A 489 47.80 12.66 28.39
CA ALA A 489 46.78 12.65 29.44
C ALA A 489 45.36 12.29 28.97
N ASN A 490 45.20 11.85 27.71
CA ASN A 490 43.91 11.38 27.23
C ASN A 490 43.62 9.98 27.82
N GLN A 491 42.40 9.73 28.28
CA GLN A 491 41.98 8.47 28.96
C GLN A 491 42.21 7.21 28.11
N TYR A 492 42.37 7.38 26.80
CA TYR A 492 42.61 6.33 25.81
C TYR A 492 44.09 6.21 25.40
N ASN A 493 44.95 7.02 26.02
CA ASN A 493 46.41 6.89 25.98
C ASN A 493 46.92 6.07 27.18
N VAL A 494 46.04 5.41 27.95
CA VAL A 494 46.36 4.67 29.18
C VAL A 494 46.92 3.26 28.91
N LEU A 495 47.30 2.98 27.66
CA LEU A 495 48.44 2.11 27.41
C LEU A 495 49.59 3.00 26.93
N VAL A 496 50.24 3.65 27.90
CA VAL A 496 51.65 4.08 27.87
C VAL A 496 52.41 3.20 26.88
N PRO A 497 53.13 3.79 25.89
CA PRO A 497 53.41 3.18 24.59
C PRO A 497 53.67 1.70 24.77
N ALA A 498 52.76 0.85 24.27
CA ALA A 498 52.93 -0.59 24.30
C ALA A 498 54.38 -0.85 23.92
N ALA A 499 55.12 -1.46 24.86
CA ALA A 499 56.59 -1.49 24.89
C ALA A 499 57.15 -1.48 23.46
N SER A 500 57.82 -0.37 23.07
CA SER A 500 58.37 -0.05 21.72
C SER A 500 57.66 1.02 20.86
N GLY A 501 56.66 1.74 21.38
CA GLY A 501 56.09 2.92 20.69
C GLY A 501 54.92 2.62 19.76
N ASP A 502 54.28 1.46 19.92
CA ASP A 502 53.12 1.07 19.11
C ASP A 502 51.81 1.68 19.66
N PRO A 503 50.91 2.17 18.79
CA PRO A 503 49.69 2.81 19.22
C PRO A 503 48.63 1.79 19.65
N ALA A 504 48.11 1.91 20.87
CA ALA A 504 46.99 1.09 21.35
C ALA A 504 45.65 1.46 20.72
N ASN A 505 45.51 2.70 20.24
CA ASN A 505 44.30 3.23 19.63
C ASN A 505 44.66 4.07 18.40
N PHE A 506 43.76 4.08 17.42
CA PHE A 506 43.80 4.94 16.25
C PHE A 506 42.66 5.95 16.31
N TYR A 507 42.93 7.16 15.83
CA TYR A 507 42.00 8.28 15.83
C TYR A 507 41.66 8.63 14.38
N ILE A 508 40.43 8.39 14.00
CA ILE A 508 39.91 8.66 12.67
C ILE A 508 39.31 10.06 12.69
N ASN A 509 39.94 11.00 11.98
CA ASN A 509 39.39 12.33 11.77
C ASN A 509 38.33 12.30 10.68
N THR A 510 37.13 12.75 10.99
CA THR A 510 36.08 13.01 10.00
C THR A 510 36.23 14.44 9.47
N GLN A 511 35.97 14.66 8.18
CA GLN A 511 36.07 16.01 7.59
C GLN A 511 35.05 16.99 8.17
N LYS A 512 33.93 16.47 8.68
CA LYS A 512 32.88 17.23 9.35
C LYS A 512 32.71 16.71 10.77
N TYR A 513 32.26 17.59 11.66
CA TYR A 513 31.81 17.18 12.98
C TYR A 513 30.56 16.31 12.84
N PHE A 514 30.47 15.29 13.69
CA PHE A 514 29.33 14.42 13.86
C PHE A 514 28.75 14.58 15.27
N SER A 515 27.46 14.28 15.40
CA SER A 515 26.78 14.32 16.69
C SER A 515 27.08 13.09 17.52
N LYS A 516 26.97 13.21 18.84
CA LYS A 516 27.07 12.06 19.76
C LYS A 516 26.03 10.96 19.57
N PHE A 517 25.03 11.18 18.73
CA PHE A 517 23.99 10.21 18.42
C PHE A 517 24.28 9.42 17.14
N GLU A 518 25.08 9.99 16.24
CA GLU A 518 25.47 9.38 14.96
C GLU A 518 26.57 8.32 15.09
N ALA A 519 27.51 8.52 16.03
CA ALA A 519 28.61 7.60 16.30
C ALA A 519 28.83 7.50 17.82
N CYS A 520 28.52 6.33 18.37
CA CYS A 520 28.50 6.06 19.81
C CYS A 520 29.52 4.98 20.17
N VAL A 521 29.92 4.94 21.44
CA VAL A 521 30.77 3.86 21.94
C VAL A 521 30.05 2.52 21.83
N GLY A 522 30.74 1.50 21.33
CA GLY A 522 30.19 0.17 21.06
C GLY A 522 29.57 0.00 19.68
N ASP A 523 29.38 1.08 18.91
CA ASP A 523 28.91 0.97 17.53
C ASP A 523 30.00 0.33 16.65
N ARG A 524 29.56 -0.45 15.65
CA ARG A 524 30.40 -1.01 14.61
C ARG A 524 30.40 -0.09 13.40
N ILE A 525 31.59 0.35 13.00
CA ILE A 525 31.83 1.12 11.80
C ILE A 525 32.54 0.27 10.75
N GLN A 526 32.29 0.56 9.48
CA GLN A 526 33.05 0.00 8.37
C GLN A 526 33.71 1.14 7.61
N ILE A 527 34.98 0.95 7.26
CA ILE A 527 35.79 1.91 6.50
C ILE A 527 36.05 1.32 5.12
N SER A 528 35.95 2.14 4.08
CA SER A 528 36.23 1.74 2.71
C SER A 528 36.95 2.85 1.96
N GLY A 529 37.82 2.45 1.04
CA GLY A 529 38.63 3.36 0.22
C GLY A 529 39.85 3.94 0.95
N TYR A 530 40.23 3.41 2.12
CA TYR A 530 41.44 3.86 2.80
C TYR A 530 42.69 3.27 2.13
N ASN A 531 43.34 4.04 1.27
CA ASN A 531 44.55 3.60 0.59
C ASN A 531 45.57 4.72 0.47
N TYR A 532 46.86 4.39 0.43
CA TYR A 532 47.92 5.35 0.17
C TYR A 532 48.30 5.39 -1.32
N SER A 533 49.00 6.44 -1.73
CA SER A 533 49.59 6.52 -3.06
C SER A 533 50.58 5.38 -3.32
N ASP A 534 50.72 4.96 -4.58
CA ASP A 534 51.66 3.91 -4.97
C ASP A 534 53.10 4.22 -4.54
N ALA A 535 53.49 5.50 -4.55
CA ALA A 535 54.79 5.95 -4.07
C ALA A 535 54.99 5.65 -2.58
N ALA A 536 53.98 5.89 -1.73
CA ALA A 536 54.05 5.59 -0.30
C ALA A 536 54.02 4.07 -0.04
N LEU A 537 53.20 3.33 -0.79
CA LEU A 537 53.12 1.87 -0.64
C LEU A 537 54.40 1.17 -1.09
N ASN A 538 55.09 1.70 -2.09
CA ASN A 538 56.36 1.17 -2.62
C ASN A 538 57.61 1.67 -1.89
N ASP A 539 57.45 2.42 -0.79
CA ASP A 539 58.59 2.80 0.06
C ASP A 539 59.28 1.54 0.62
N PRO A 540 60.61 1.42 0.51
CA PRO A 540 61.34 0.20 0.90
C PRO A 540 61.38 -0.02 2.42
N THR A 541 61.13 1.02 3.22
CA THR A 541 61.24 0.96 4.68
C THR A 541 59.88 0.78 5.34
N TYR A 542 58.86 1.50 4.85
CA TYR A 542 57.54 1.60 5.50
C TYR A 542 56.39 1.04 4.66
N GLY A 543 56.62 0.78 3.37
CA GLY A 543 55.56 0.41 2.42
C GLY A 543 54.81 -0.87 2.79
N GLN A 544 55.51 -1.88 3.32
CA GLN A 544 54.87 -3.12 3.78
C GLN A 544 53.94 -2.89 4.98
N ASN A 545 54.35 -2.03 5.91
CA ASN A 545 53.58 -1.69 7.12
C ASN A 545 52.30 -0.93 6.74
N LEU A 546 52.41 0.02 5.80
CA LEU A 546 51.27 0.76 5.26
C LEU A 546 50.27 -0.14 4.54
N ARG A 547 50.74 -1.12 3.73
CA ARG A 547 49.86 -2.11 3.08
C ARG A 547 49.13 -2.98 4.10
N ALA A 548 49.83 -3.45 5.13
CA ALA A 548 49.22 -4.25 6.20
C ALA A 548 48.13 -3.45 6.94
N PHE A 549 48.38 -2.17 7.21
CA PHE A 549 47.40 -1.27 7.80
C PHE A 549 46.19 -1.02 6.88
N CYS A 550 46.42 -0.76 5.58
CA CYS A 550 45.34 -0.62 4.59
C CYS A 550 44.44 -1.87 4.53
N ASN A 551 45.02 -3.06 4.58
CA ASN A 551 44.24 -4.30 4.58
C ASN A 551 43.41 -4.45 5.86
N TRP A 552 44.00 -4.12 7.02
CA TRP A 552 43.31 -4.20 8.31
C TRP A 552 42.19 -3.16 8.45
N ILE A 553 42.44 -1.92 8.05
CA ILE A 553 41.47 -0.84 8.24
C ILE A 553 40.25 -1.00 7.31
N ASN A 554 40.43 -1.51 6.08
CA ASN A 554 39.34 -1.77 5.13
C ASN A 554 38.66 -3.14 5.30
N ARG A 555 38.94 -3.86 6.40
CA ARG A 555 38.41 -5.20 6.61
C ARG A 555 36.87 -5.22 6.64
N PRO A 556 36.21 -6.24 6.07
CA PRO A 556 34.75 -6.30 5.99
C PRO A 556 34.09 -6.45 7.36
N GLU A 557 34.79 -6.98 8.37
CA GLU A 557 34.26 -7.09 9.73
C GLU A 557 34.09 -5.72 10.41
N GLY A 558 34.74 -4.68 9.89
CA GLY A 558 34.70 -3.33 10.45
C GLY A 558 35.46 -3.19 11.78
N HIS A 559 35.16 -2.13 12.52
CA HIS A 559 35.82 -1.74 13.76
C HIS A 559 34.78 -1.31 14.79
N ILE A 560 35.09 -1.48 16.08
CA ILE A 560 34.23 -1.02 17.18
C ILE A 560 34.75 0.33 17.67
N ILE A 561 33.83 1.28 17.85
CA ILE A 561 34.13 2.57 18.46
C ILE A 561 34.36 2.35 19.96
N VAL A 562 35.54 2.75 20.42
CA VAL A 562 35.91 2.71 21.84
C VAL A 562 35.65 4.06 22.51
N SER A 563 35.83 5.15 21.76
CA SER A 563 35.56 6.50 22.23
C SER A 563 35.40 7.49 21.08
N SER A 564 35.09 8.74 21.44
CA SER A 564 35.07 9.88 20.54
C SER A 564 35.92 11.00 21.12
N ALA A 565 36.46 11.84 20.25
CA ALA A 565 37.27 12.99 20.62
C ALA A 565 36.97 14.18 19.69
N PHE A 566 37.38 15.37 20.10
CA PHE A 566 37.20 16.57 19.30
C PHE A 566 38.45 17.47 19.34
N SER A 567 38.66 18.21 18.26
CA SER A 567 39.79 19.13 18.12
C SER A 567 39.27 20.52 17.75
N ASN A 568 39.25 21.45 18.70
CA ASN A 568 38.83 22.84 18.42
C ASN A 568 39.92 23.68 17.73
N THR A 569 41.16 23.18 17.74
CA THR A 569 42.32 23.79 17.08
C THR A 569 42.94 22.74 16.16
N SER A 570 43.85 23.13 15.27
CA SER A 570 44.57 22.19 14.41
C SER A 570 45.67 21.42 15.13
N THR A 571 45.89 21.64 16.43
CA THR A 571 47.07 21.13 17.15
C THR A 571 46.76 20.35 18.42
N THR A 572 45.54 20.42 18.97
CA THR A 572 45.22 19.77 20.24
C THR A 572 43.94 18.94 20.17
N LEU A 573 44.05 17.65 20.51
CA LEU A 573 42.89 16.77 20.65
C LEU A 573 42.41 16.74 22.10
N LYS A 574 41.09 16.86 22.30
CA LYS A 574 40.41 16.67 23.59
C LYS A 574 39.50 15.45 23.53
N ASP A 575 39.50 14.65 24.59
CA ASP A 575 38.61 13.49 24.69
C ASP A 575 37.14 13.89 24.85
N GLY A 576 36.25 13.05 24.34
CA GLY A 576 34.80 13.21 24.42
C GLY A 576 34.20 14.08 23.31
N PHE A 577 33.06 14.67 23.64
CA PHE A 577 32.35 15.62 22.78
C PHE A 577 32.56 17.03 23.32
N ASN A 578 32.47 18.04 22.46
CA ASN A 578 32.48 19.43 22.89
C ASN A 578 31.23 19.78 23.71
N ASP A 579 31.18 20.99 24.27
CA ASP A 579 30.09 21.45 25.14
C ASP A 579 28.69 21.40 24.49
N VAL A 580 28.62 21.32 23.16
CA VAL A 580 27.38 21.25 22.38
C VAL A 580 27.12 19.85 21.79
N GLY A 581 27.88 18.84 22.19
CA GLY A 581 27.61 17.42 21.88
C GLY A 581 28.11 16.94 20.52
N TYR A 582 29.10 17.61 19.94
CA TYR A 582 29.73 17.23 18.67
C TYR A 582 31.19 16.79 18.85
N ALA A 583 31.62 15.89 17.97
CA ALA A 583 32.99 15.38 17.87
C ALA A 583 33.41 15.30 16.41
N ASN A 584 34.71 15.23 16.14
CA ASN A 584 35.25 15.04 14.79
C ASN A 584 36.32 13.95 14.73
N PHE A 585 36.57 13.27 15.84
CA PHE A 585 37.44 12.10 15.90
C PHE A 585 36.68 10.91 16.47
N ILE A 586 36.80 9.78 15.78
CA ILE A 586 36.37 8.47 16.25
C ILE A 586 37.60 7.69 16.70
N VAL A 587 37.55 7.10 17.88
CA VAL A 587 38.65 6.29 18.43
C VAL A 587 38.33 4.81 18.27
N ILE A 588 39.22 4.10 17.60
CA ILE A 588 39.17 2.64 17.44
C ILE A 588 40.37 1.99 18.09
N GLN A 589 40.19 0.75 18.56
CA GLN A 589 41.29 -0.04 19.11
C GLN A 589 42.22 -0.57 18.02
N ALA A 590 43.50 -0.70 18.36
CA ALA A 590 44.48 -1.44 17.56
C ALA A 590 44.22 -2.96 17.62
N PRO A 591 44.75 -3.74 16.66
CA PRO A 591 44.66 -5.20 16.74
C PRO A 591 45.54 -5.76 17.86
N TYR A 592 45.02 -6.73 18.59
CA TYR A 592 45.76 -7.50 19.61
C TYR A 592 46.23 -8.83 19.03
N GLN A 593 47.22 -9.43 19.67
CA GLN A 593 47.63 -10.80 19.40
C GLN A 593 46.52 -11.80 19.73
N ASP A 594 46.71 -13.06 19.32
CA ASP A 594 45.72 -14.13 19.45
C ASP A 594 45.20 -14.24 20.91
N PRO A 595 43.90 -13.99 21.16
CA PRO A 595 43.32 -14.02 22.49
C PRO A 595 43.37 -15.42 23.14
N THR A 596 43.48 -16.51 22.36
CA THR A 596 43.56 -17.87 22.89
C THR A 596 44.85 -18.12 23.69
N THR A 597 45.87 -17.31 23.47
CA THR A 597 47.14 -17.36 24.21
C THR A 597 47.09 -16.58 25.53
N GLY A 598 46.04 -15.79 25.77
CA GLY A 598 45.97 -14.83 26.87
C GLY A 598 46.92 -13.63 26.72
N SER A 599 47.51 -13.43 25.52
CA SER A 599 48.40 -12.31 25.26
C SER A 599 47.67 -10.98 25.36
N VAL A 600 48.29 -10.03 26.06
CA VAL A 600 47.84 -8.63 26.17
C VAL A 600 48.61 -7.70 25.21
N LEU A 601 49.48 -8.28 24.37
CA LEU A 601 50.33 -7.52 23.47
C LEU A 601 49.57 -7.13 22.20
N LEU A 602 49.93 -5.97 21.65
CA LEU A 602 49.44 -5.51 20.36
C LEU A 602 50.04 -6.33 19.22
N ASN A 603 49.26 -6.50 18.16
CA ASN A 603 49.76 -7.00 16.88
C ASN A 603 50.22 -5.79 16.03
N SER A 604 51.46 -5.35 16.24
CA SER A 604 51.97 -4.14 15.60
C SER A 604 52.12 -4.29 14.08
N PHE A 605 51.86 -3.19 13.36
CA PHE A 605 52.16 -3.07 11.94
C PHE A 605 53.63 -2.76 11.66
N GLY A 606 54.43 -2.44 12.69
CA GLY A 606 55.85 -2.10 12.58
C GLY A 606 56.31 -1.21 13.74
N THR A 607 57.61 -1.15 14.01
CA THR A 607 58.15 -0.35 15.12
C THR A 607 57.77 1.12 15.00
N THR A 608 57.23 1.72 16.06
CA THR A 608 56.83 3.14 16.10
C THR A 608 55.83 3.52 14.99
N PHE A 609 54.89 2.62 14.68
CA PHE A 609 53.97 2.79 13.54
C PHE A 609 53.19 4.11 13.55
N GLY A 610 52.88 4.68 14.73
CA GLY A 610 52.22 5.99 14.81
C GLY A 610 53.00 7.12 14.12
N ALA A 611 54.33 7.13 14.19
CA ALA A 611 55.16 8.10 13.48
C ALA A 611 55.09 7.92 11.97
N THR A 612 55.11 6.66 11.52
CA THR A 612 54.97 6.31 10.10
C THR A 612 53.61 6.76 9.56
N LEU A 613 52.53 6.42 10.27
CA LEU A 613 51.17 6.75 9.87
C LEU A 613 50.96 8.27 9.72
N ASN A 614 51.46 9.05 10.69
CA ASN A 614 51.32 10.50 10.69
C ASN A 614 52.18 11.16 9.60
N ALA A 615 53.38 10.65 9.32
CA ALA A 615 54.26 11.18 8.27
C ALA A 615 53.72 10.96 6.86
N PHE A 616 53.19 9.76 6.58
CA PHE A 616 52.64 9.40 5.25
C PHE A 616 51.18 9.81 5.06
N GLY A 617 50.53 10.38 6.08
CA GLY A 617 49.13 10.78 6.07
C GLY A 617 48.70 11.66 4.88
N ILE A 618 49.59 12.55 4.41
CA ILE A 618 49.36 13.41 3.23
C ILE A 618 49.21 12.62 1.92
N GLY A 619 49.68 11.37 1.88
CA GLY A 619 49.58 10.47 0.73
C GLY A 619 48.28 9.68 0.66
N LEU A 620 47.32 9.93 1.56
CA LEU A 620 46.02 9.26 1.58
C LEU A 620 45.20 9.58 0.33
N GLN A 621 44.77 8.54 -0.38
CA GLN A 621 43.90 8.65 -1.55
C GLN A 621 42.43 8.79 -1.15
N SER A 622 41.64 9.45 -2.01
CA SER A 622 40.21 9.72 -1.86
C SER A 622 39.45 9.12 -3.05
N PRO A 623 38.21 8.61 -2.92
CA PRO A 623 37.32 8.71 -1.76
C PRO A 623 37.66 7.71 -0.65
N CYS A 624 37.66 8.19 0.60
CA CYS A 624 37.81 7.38 1.80
C CYS A 624 36.69 7.75 2.77
N ARG A 625 35.86 6.77 3.12
CA ARG A 625 34.65 6.98 3.91
C ARG A 625 34.48 5.92 4.97
N LEU A 626 33.70 6.26 6.00
CA LEU A 626 33.15 5.29 6.94
C LEU A 626 31.64 5.36 7.00
N ILE A 627 31.02 4.24 7.34
CA ILE A 627 29.60 4.09 7.64
C ILE A 627 29.45 3.45 9.02
N ASN A 628 28.45 3.89 9.79
CA ASN A 628 28.08 3.25 11.04
C ASN A 628 26.98 2.21 10.76
N LEU A 629 27.28 0.93 10.99
CA LEU A 629 26.38 -0.21 10.70
C LEU A 629 25.26 -0.33 11.74
N ASN A 630 25.52 0.05 12.99
CA ASN A 630 24.52 -0.01 14.07
C ASN A 630 23.40 1.02 13.92
N LYS A 631 23.58 1.99 13.03
CA LYS A 631 22.61 3.05 12.79
C LYS A 631 21.77 2.80 11.53
N GLN A 632 21.93 1.66 10.87
CA GLN A 632 21.28 1.41 9.58
C GLN A 632 19.86 0.88 9.77
N LEU A 633 18.99 1.14 8.79
CA LEU A 633 17.61 0.67 8.77
C LEU A 633 17.52 -0.73 8.19
N ASN A 634 16.60 -1.52 8.73
CA ASN A 634 16.19 -2.79 8.12
C ASN A 634 14.68 -2.77 7.85
N LEU A 635 14.28 -2.96 6.60
CA LEU A 635 12.89 -2.98 6.15
C LEU A 635 12.53 -4.37 5.65
N VAL A 636 11.35 -4.84 6.03
CA VAL A 636 10.84 -6.15 5.65
C VAL A 636 9.56 -5.98 4.83
N PHE A 637 9.59 -6.47 3.60
CA PHE A 637 8.46 -6.54 2.70
C PHE A 637 8.11 -8.00 2.41
N ARG A 638 6.85 -8.26 2.12
CA ARG A 638 6.39 -9.53 1.55
C ARG A 638 5.91 -9.27 0.13
N ILE A 639 6.49 -9.95 -0.84
CA ILE A 639 6.15 -9.86 -2.26
C ILE A 639 5.45 -11.15 -2.66
N ILE A 640 4.22 -11.02 -3.12
CA ILE A 640 3.37 -12.14 -3.51
C ILE A 640 3.31 -12.18 -5.03
N THR A 641 3.80 -13.27 -5.60
CA THR A 641 3.87 -13.49 -7.05
C THR A 641 2.87 -14.55 -7.47
N ARG A 642 2.35 -14.41 -8.70
CA ARG A 642 1.49 -15.41 -9.34
C ARG A 642 2.33 -16.28 -10.26
N GLU A 643 2.34 -17.58 -9.95
CA GLU A 643 3.01 -18.59 -10.76
C GLU A 643 1.96 -19.56 -11.32
N MET A 644 2.25 -20.15 -12.48
CA MET A 644 1.40 -21.21 -13.01
C MET A 644 1.50 -22.42 -12.09
N ASP A 645 0.35 -22.93 -11.67
CA ASP A 645 0.28 -24.17 -10.92
C ASP A 645 0.60 -25.32 -11.87
N SER A 646 1.80 -25.88 -11.71
CA SER A 646 2.32 -26.95 -12.58
C SER A 646 1.67 -28.31 -12.33
N LEU A 647 0.81 -28.43 -11.30
CA LEU A 647 0.05 -29.65 -11.09
C LEU A 647 -1.03 -29.75 -12.17
N PRO A 648 -0.99 -30.79 -13.03
CA PRO A 648 -2.07 -31.02 -13.96
C PRO A 648 -3.33 -31.29 -13.12
N GLN A 649 -4.31 -30.41 -13.19
CA GLN A 649 -5.66 -30.78 -12.77
C GLN A 649 -6.08 -31.94 -13.68
N LEU A 650 -5.99 -33.16 -13.16
CA LEU A 650 -6.55 -34.34 -13.80
C LEU A 650 -8.00 -34.03 -14.10
N ARG A 651 -8.35 -33.98 -15.39
CA ARG A 651 -9.75 -33.82 -15.80
C ARG A 651 -10.57 -34.92 -15.13
N PRO A 652 -11.74 -34.62 -14.53
CA PRO A 652 -12.65 -35.65 -14.01
C PRO A 652 -12.98 -36.72 -15.05
N ASP A 653 -12.88 -36.36 -16.33
CA ASP A 653 -13.13 -37.18 -17.52
C ASP A 653 -12.09 -38.30 -17.73
N ASN A 654 -10.95 -38.28 -17.01
CA ASN A 654 -9.91 -39.30 -17.11
C ASN A 654 -10.10 -40.50 -16.16
N ASN A 655 -11.23 -40.57 -15.44
CA ASN A 655 -11.64 -41.79 -14.75
C ASN A 655 -12.58 -42.60 -15.65
N TYR A 656 -11.99 -43.33 -16.60
CA TYR A 656 -12.63 -44.47 -17.27
C TYR A 656 -11.81 -45.72 -17.09
#